data_AF-A0A3D2U480-F1
#
_entry.id   AF-A0A3D2U480-F1
#
_cell.length_a   1.000
_cell.length_b   1.000
_cell.length_c   1.000
_cell.angle_alpha   90.00
_cell.angle_beta   90.00
_cell.angle_gamma   90.00
#
_symmetry.space_group_name_H-M   'P 1'
#
loop_
_entity.id
_entity.type
_entity.pdbx_description
1 polymer ?
#
loop_
_entity_poly.entity_id
_entity_poly.type
_entity_poly.pdbx_seq_one_letter_code
_entity_poly.pdbx_strand_id
1 'polypeptide(L)'
;MSHRPGVGSLLSRVLLAAIAVLLGSRVVLAAEPPQPQFMLEKFQPLQAGVDFEKPEAAEVAMCRVQIDRGRGHTGWKVLGPAGQVLRRFLDTNGNNLVDQWRYFQNGVEVYRDIDSNHNGKVDQARWLNIGGSRWGIDSNEDGRIDSWRRISAEETSRVAVEALLRRDALLLQTILVTRQDTQALGLSQKMATALLAAVDDPSARLDKSPALAAGTRWIRFDCSQPGVIPADEGKAARDLEVYESALAIVDAGGKSGLVQIGELVKVGQVWKLTSIPVPLAGDTVQVTAGGVLLQPAAPSVAVATPGVTPKMQKLLDQLRELDSSPPTAATPAALSSYHSRRSDVLGGLSVAAATASERDQWSRQLIDSLVSLVQSGTWPEALQRLAVEEARLKRSDPKSAMVPFTAYRHLLARHHRLMANATEQAAQLKVQQQWLADLEVFINNYPQAEDTPEAIWHLGTAHEFAARVDGAKTWYTKLARQYGRTPAGERAAGALLRLDLKGKPLVVSGKNLGNTTVRSDSYRGKVLLVVYWATWCKPCTEELPGLQALYAQYRAEGFEVLGVNLDLDSKPVPAYISANRVTWATLHEPGGLDSRLARQLGILSLPTMVLVDRRGNVISTEMTLADLKTELPKVLKTAASAVTP
;
A
#
# COMPACT_ATOMS: atom_id res chain seq x y z
N MET A 1 81.73 -21.02 3.84
CA MET A 1 80.93 -19.98 4.52
C MET A 1 79.59 -19.90 3.78
N SER A 2 78.48 -20.47 4.28
CA SER A 2 77.63 -20.05 5.42
C SER A 2 76.76 -18.82 5.07
N HIS A 3 75.42 -18.81 5.14
CA HIS A 3 74.46 -19.71 5.80
C HIS A 3 73.14 -19.96 5.01
N ARG A 4 72.38 -20.96 5.46
CA ARG A 4 70.90 -21.15 5.39
C ARG A 4 70.40 -21.33 6.85
N PRO A 5 69.10 -21.22 7.23
CA PRO A 5 67.85 -21.47 6.46
C PRO A 5 66.95 -20.21 6.35
N GLY A 6 65.65 -20.24 5.98
CA GLY A 6 64.73 -21.38 5.84
C GLY A 6 63.41 -21.14 5.06
N VAL A 7 62.29 -21.62 5.62
CA VAL A 7 60.95 -21.79 5.01
C VAL A 7 59.87 -21.09 5.86
N GLY A 8 58.80 -20.54 5.25
CA GLY A 8 57.65 -20.01 6.01
C GLY A 8 56.44 -19.49 5.19
N SER A 9 55.63 -20.40 4.64
CA SER A 9 54.20 -20.22 4.22
C SER A 9 53.77 -19.01 3.33
N LEU A 10 53.30 -19.32 2.12
CA LEU A 10 52.37 -18.47 1.34
C LEU A 10 51.46 -19.41 0.53
N LEU A 11 50.15 -19.43 0.82
CA LEU A 11 49.26 -20.53 0.43
C LEU A 11 48.28 -20.18 -0.71
N SER A 12 48.35 -21.01 -1.77
CA SER A 12 47.27 -21.40 -2.69
C SER A 12 46.48 -20.32 -3.48
N ARG A 13 46.90 -20.12 -4.74
CA ARG A 13 45.99 -19.76 -5.85
C ARG A 13 45.38 -21.04 -6.47
N VAL A 14 44.06 -21.10 -6.60
CA VAL A 14 43.24 -22.18 -7.19
C VAL A 14 41.93 -21.52 -7.65
N LEU A 15 41.33 -21.70 -8.83
CA LEU A 15 41.59 -22.39 -10.12
C LEU A 15 40.91 -21.49 -11.21
N LEU A 16 40.89 -21.69 -12.55
CA LEU A 16 41.29 -22.71 -13.52
C LEU A 16 41.46 -21.99 -14.89
N ALA A 17 42.43 -22.37 -15.73
CA ALA A 17 42.45 -21.96 -17.14
C ALA A 17 42.97 -23.09 -18.05
N ALA A 18 42.09 -23.62 -18.92
CA ALA A 18 42.36 -24.57 -19.99
C ALA A 18 41.11 -24.58 -20.93
N ILE A 19 41.16 -24.84 -22.24
CA ILE A 19 42.20 -25.41 -23.10
C ILE A 19 42.34 -24.55 -24.37
N ALA A 20 43.56 -24.43 -24.92
CA ALA A 20 43.79 -23.99 -26.30
C ALA A 20 44.77 -24.92 -27.05
N VAL A 21 44.32 -25.35 -28.22
CA VAL A 21 44.90 -26.26 -29.24
C VAL A 21 46.42 -26.14 -29.49
N LEU A 22 47.11 -27.29 -29.66
CA LEU A 22 47.96 -27.58 -30.85
C LEU A 22 48.57 -29.01 -30.88
N LEU A 23 48.04 -29.87 -31.77
CA LEU A 23 48.74 -30.83 -32.67
C LEU A 23 47.82 -32.01 -33.04
N GLY A 24 47.75 -32.35 -34.33
CA GLY A 24 46.94 -33.45 -34.85
C GLY A 24 45.47 -33.09 -35.08
N SER A 25 44.95 -33.40 -36.27
CA SER A 25 43.61 -33.04 -36.71
C SER A 25 42.51 -33.83 -35.99
N ARG A 26 41.92 -33.23 -34.93
CA ARG A 26 40.66 -33.70 -34.32
C ARG A 26 39.71 -32.55 -33.99
N VAL A 27 38.43 -32.91 -34.05
CA VAL A 27 37.20 -32.13 -33.82
C VAL A 27 37.36 -31.04 -32.75
N VAL A 28 36.85 -29.84 -33.04
CA VAL A 28 36.53 -28.84 -32.01
C VAL A 28 35.37 -29.39 -31.17
N LEU A 29 35.70 -30.11 -30.11
CA LEU A 29 34.75 -30.43 -29.06
C LEU A 29 34.28 -29.12 -28.45
N ALA A 30 33.00 -28.80 -28.61
CA ALA A 30 32.38 -27.74 -27.82
C ALA A 30 32.56 -28.11 -26.35
N ALA A 31 33.12 -27.19 -25.55
CA ALA A 31 33.31 -27.41 -24.13
C ALA A 31 31.98 -27.83 -23.49
N GLU A 32 31.99 -28.92 -22.73
CA GLU A 32 30.76 -29.43 -22.11
C GLU A 32 30.14 -28.34 -21.22
N PRO A 33 28.79 -28.21 -21.22
CA PRO A 33 28.13 -27.24 -20.36
C PRO A 33 28.49 -27.53 -18.88
N PRO A 34 28.83 -26.51 -18.09
CA PRO A 34 29.19 -26.72 -16.68
C PRO A 34 28.04 -27.40 -15.95
N GLN A 35 28.37 -28.37 -15.09
CA GLN A 35 27.39 -29.27 -14.49
C GLN A 35 26.32 -28.50 -13.67
N PRO A 36 25.03 -28.87 -13.75
CA PRO A 36 23.95 -28.15 -13.06
C PRO A 36 24.20 -27.99 -11.56
N GLN A 37 24.70 -29.03 -10.90
CA GLN A 37 25.05 -29.02 -9.47
C GLN A 37 26.11 -27.95 -9.15
N PHE A 38 27.24 -27.94 -9.85
CA PHE A 38 28.29 -26.94 -9.67
C PHE A 38 27.75 -25.51 -9.88
N MET A 39 26.92 -25.30 -10.91
CA MET A 39 26.33 -24.00 -11.21
C MET A 39 25.33 -23.52 -10.15
N LEU A 40 24.61 -24.45 -9.51
CA LEU A 40 23.65 -24.14 -8.44
C LEU A 40 24.34 -23.94 -7.07
N GLU A 41 25.37 -24.71 -6.76
CA GLU A 41 26.14 -24.63 -5.51
C GLU A 41 27.08 -23.42 -5.50
N LYS A 42 27.85 -23.21 -6.58
CA LYS A 42 28.93 -22.21 -6.60
C LYS A 42 28.44 -20.77 -6.74
N PHE A 43 27.33 -20.55 -7.44
CA PHE A 43 26.77 -19.22 -7.69
C PHE A 43 25.48 -19.04 -6.89
N GLN A 44 25.66 -18.50 -5.68
CA GLN A 44 24.61 -17.97 -4.80
C GLN A 44 24.62 -16.43 -4.90
N PRO A 45 23.49 -15.75 -4.65
CA PRO A 45 23.46 -14.29 -4.55
C PRO A 45 24.50 -13.73 -3.59
N LEU A 46 25.17 -12.65 -3.97
CA LEU A 46 26.13 -11.97 -3.08
C LEU A 46 25.43 -11.38 -1.86
N GLN A 47 24.21 -10.86 -2.05
CA GLN A 47 23.42 -10.24 -0.99
C GLN A 47 22.60 -11.27 -0.20
N ALA A 48 22.59 -11.12 1.12
CA ALA A 48 21.81 -11.96 2.02
C ALA A 48 20.28 -11.73 1.88
N GLY A 49 19.49 -12.72 2.31
CA GLY A 49 18.02 -12.58 2.37
C GLY A 49 17.29 -12.50 1.02
N VAL A 50 17.96 -12.85 -0.08
CA VAL A 50 17.32 -13.07 -1.37
C VAL A 50 16.53 -14.38 -1.31
N ASP A 51 15.24 -14.33 -1.65
CA ASP A 51 14.42 -15.52 -1.90
C ASP A 51 14.49 -15.89 -3.40
N PHE A 52 14.75 -17.16 -3.70
CA PHE A 52 14.98 -17.68 -5.05
C PHE A 52 14.95 -19.21 -5.06
N GLU A 53 14.73 -19.79 -6.23
CA GLU A 53 14.41 -21.20 -6.39
C GLU A 53 15.65 -22.07 -6.15
N LYS A 54 15.57 -22.93 -5.14
CA LYS A 54 16.61 -23.90 -4.76
C LYS A 54 16.02 -25.30 -4.96
N PRO A 55 16.34 -25.99 -6.06
CA PRO A 55 15.83 -27.35 -6.29
C PRO A 55 16.38 -28.30 -5.21
N GLU A 56 15.57 -29.28 -4.84
CA GLU A 56 15.96 -30.30 -3.86
C GLU A 56 17.10 -31.18 -4.37
N ALA A 57 17.83 -31.85 -3.47
CA ALA A 57 19.02 -32.64 -3.83
C ALA A 57 18.73 -33.72 -4.89
N ALA A 58 17.52 -34.29 -4.90
CA ALA A 58 17.07 -35.24 -5.92
C ALA A 58 16.70 -34.59 -7.27
N GLU A 59 16.32 -33.31 -7.26
CA GLU A 59 15.94 -32.53 -8.46
C GLU A 59 17.15 -31.94 -9.17
N VAL A 60 18.25 -31.66 -8.45
CA VAL A 60 19.53 -31.19 -9.02
C VAL A 60 20.02 -32.12 -10.13
N ALA A 61 19.85 -33.44 -9.98
CA ALA A 61 20.21 -34.45 -10.98
C ALA A 61 19.32 -34.42 -12.25
N MET A 62 18.14 -33.79 -12.18
CA MET A 62 17.22 -33.61 -13.31
C MET A 62 17.34 -32.23 -13.97
N CYS A 63 18.01 -31.28 -13.31
CA CYS A 63 18.28 -29.95 -13.84
C CYS A 63 19.18 -30.01 -15.08
N ARG A 64 19.10 -29.01 -15.95
CA ARG A 64 19.83 -28.98 -17.24
C ARG A 64 20.45 -27.62 -17.48
N VAL A 65 21.71 -27.59 -17.91
CA VAL A 65 22.35 -26.36 -18.39
C VAL A 65 22.19 -26.27 -19.90
N GLN A 66 21.79 -25.10 -20.38
CA GLN A 66 21.71 -24.77 -21.80
C GLN A 66 22.51 -23.50 -22.09
N ILE A 67 23.02 -23.40 -23.32
CA ILE A 67 23.56 -22.14 -23.85
C ILE A 67 22.41 -21.11 -23.91
N ASP A 68 22.70 -19.90 -23.47
CA ASP A 68 21.85 -18.73 -23.68
C ASP A 68 22.60 -17.74 -24.59
N ARG A 69 22.05 -17.48 -25.78
CA ARG A 69 22.64 -16.58 -26.79
C ARG A 69 21.55 -15.66 -27.29
N GLY A 70 21.79 -14.37 -27.23
CA GLY A 70 20.87 -13.34 -27.70
C GLY A 70 21.61 -12.16 -28.33
N ARG A 71 20.87 -11.15 -28.76
CA ARG A 71 21.47 -9.91 -29.26
C ARG A 71 22.19 -9.22 -28.09
N GLY A 72 23.52 -9.10 -28.20
CA GLY A 72 24.37 -8.44 -27.20
C GLY A 72 24.63 -9.22 -25.92
N HIS A 73 24.49 -10.56 -25.92
CA HIS A 73 24.96 -11.39 -24.80
C HIS A 73 25.16 -12.87 -25.19
N THR A 74 26.08 -13.53 -24.49
CA THR A 74 26.25 -14.99 -24.52
C THR A 74 26.39 -15.54 -23.10
N GLY A 75 26.11 -16.81 -22.87
CA GLY A 75 26.24 -17.39 -21.54
C GLY A 75 25.47 -18.69 -21.36
N TRP A 76 25.04 -18.93 -20.12
CA TRP A 76 24.41 -20.17 -19.69
C TRP A 76 23.11 -19.90 -18.92
N LYS A 77 22.13 -20.78 -19.09
CA LYS A 77 20.92 -20.84 -18.25
C LYS A 77 20.79 -22.22 -17.62
N VAL A 78 20.44 -22.25 -16.34
CA VAL A 78 20.12 -23.48 -15.61
C VAL A 78 18.61 -23.62 -15.59
N LEU A 79 18.09 -24.75 -16.07
CA LEU A 79 16.69 -25.11 -16.08
C LEU A 79 16.41 -26.19 -15.02
N GLY A 80 15.29 -26.07 -14.33
CA GLY A 80 14.80 -27.06 -13.38
C GLY A 80 14.12 -28.26 -14.05
N PRO A 81 13.61 -29.24 -13.26
CA PRO A 81 13.05 -30.48 -13.79
C PRO A 81 11.84 -30.28 -14.71
N ALA A 82 11.04 -29.24 -14.48
CA ALA A 82 9.88 -28.87 -15.30
C ALA A 82 10.23 -27.88 -16.44
N GLY A 83 11.52 -27.61 -16.67
CA GLY A 83 12.00 -26.68 -17.70
C GLY A 83 11.94 -25.19 -17.31
N GLN A 84 11.54 -24.86 -16.09
CA GLN A 84 11.57 -23.50 -15.57
C GLN A 84 13.00 -22.96 -15.45
N VAL A 85 13.22 -21.66 -15.67
CA VAL A 85 14.55 -21.07 -15.49
C VAL A 85 14.83 -20.89 -13.99
N LEU A 86 15.94 -21.46 -13.51
CA LEU A 86 16.44 -21.30 -12.15
C LEU A 86 17.50 -20.20 -12.06
N ARG A 87 18.43 -20.17 -13.03
CA ARG A 87 19.55 -19.22 -13.09
C ARG A 87 19.84 -18.79 -14.53
N ARG A 88 20.44 -17.61 -14.70
CA ARG A 88 21.19 -17.24 -15.92
C ARG A 88 22.51 -16.58 -15.54
N PHE A 89 23.54 -16.85 -16.33
CA PHE A 89 24.91 -16.35 -16.15
C PHE A 89 25.37 -15.84 -17.51
N LEU A 90 25.52 -14.52 -17.64
CA LEU A 90 25.71 -13.86 -18.94
C LEU A 90 27.02 -13.06 -18.99
N ASP A 91 27.74 -13.21 -20.09
CA ASP A 91 28.64 -12.22 -20.67
C ASP A 91 27.80 -11.27 -21.55
N THR A 92 27.88 -9.97 -21.33
CA THR A 92 27.17 -8.93 -22.10
C THR A 92 28.09 -7.95 -22.82
N ASN A 93 29.41 -8.15 -22.78
CA ASN A 93 30.39 -7.31 -23.49
C ASN A 93 31.23 -8.09 -24.55
N GLY A 94 31.27 -9.42 -24.48
CA GLY A 94 31.98 -10.31 -25.41
C GLY A 94 33.38 -10.75 -24.97
N ASN A 95 33.79 -10.48 -23.72
CA ASN A 95 35.11 -10.86 -23.20
C ASN A 95 35.22 -12.33 -22.74
N ASN A 96 34.11 -13.10 -22.79
CA ASN A 96 33.97 -14.48 -22.33
C ASN A 96 34.03 -14.69 -20.80
N LEU A 97 33.85 -13.61 -20.02
CA LEU A 97 33.64 -13.64 -18.57
C LEU A 97 32.17 -13.33 -18.26
N VAL A 98 31.61 -13.99 -17.25
CA VAL A 98 30.25 -13.67 -16.78
C VAL A 98 30.29 -12.33 -16.05
N ASP A 99 29.46 -11.38 -16.49
CA ASP A 99 29.25 -10.08 -15.85
C ASP A 99 27.89 -9.97 -15.12
N GLN A 100 26.96 -10.90 -15.35
CA GLN A 100 25.64 -10.90 -14.73
C GLN A 100 25.21 -12.29 -14.25
N TRP A 101 24.96 -12.40 -12.95
CA TRP A 101 24.39 -13.58 -12.28
C TRP A 101 22.93 -13.28 -11.92
N ARG A 102 22.00 -14.05 -12.47
CA ARG A 102 20.55 -13.81 -12.39
C ARG A 102 19.85 -14.99 -11.75
N TYR A 103 18.94 -14.71 -10.83
CA TYR A 103 18.31 -15.67 -9.95
C TYR A 103 16.79 -15.56 -10.10
N PHE A 104 16.13 -16.71 -10.14
CA PHE A 104 14.73 -16.83 -10.51
C PHE A 104 13.92 -17.51 -9.40
N GLN A 105 12.63 -17.19 -9.32
CA GLN A 105 11.64 -17.84 -8.48
C GLN A 105 10.39 -18.12 -9.33
N ASN A 106 9.97 -19.37 -9.44
CA ASN A 106 8.87 -19.81 -10.32
C ASN A 106 9.07 -19.35 -11.79
N GLY A 107 10.33 -19.36 -12.26
CA GLY A 107 10.71 -18.89 -13.60
C GLY A 107 10.69 -17.36 -13.84
N VAL A 108 10.42 -16.53 -12.83
CA VAL A 108 10.52 -15.06 -12.90
C VAL A 108 11.87 -14.60 -12.34
N GLU A 109 12.58 -13.68 -13.02
CA GLU A 109 13.86 -13.12 -12.54
C GLU A 109 13.60 -12.22 -11.32
N VAL A 110 14.01 -12.65 -10.12
CA VAL A 110 13.75 -11.96 -8.84
C VAL A 110 14.95 -11.21 -8.29
N TYR A 111 16.16 -11.57 -8.70
CA TYR A 111 17.39 -10.93 -8.25
C TYR A 111 18.52 -11.03 -9.27
N ARG A 112 19.43 -10.05 -9.27
CA ARG A 112 20.61 -10.00 -10.13
C ARG A 112 21.81 -9.34 -9.45
N ASP A 113 22.95 -10.02 -9.49
CA ASP A 113 24.28 -9.43 -9.27
C ASP A 113 24.89 -8.99 -10.62
N ILE A 114 25.62 -7.88 -10.64
CA ILE A 114 26.22 -7.28 -11.84
C ILE A 114 27.65 -6.81 -11.57
N ASP A 115 28.58 -7.20 -12.43
CA ASP A 115 29.88 -6.58 -12.67
C ASP A 115 29.75 -5.59 -13.85
N SER A 116 29.54 -4.30 -13.54
CA SER A 116 29.30 -3.26 -14.54
C SER A 116 30.55 -2.50 -14.98
N ASN A 117 31.67 -2.70 -14.28
CA ASN A 117 32.98 -2.14 -14.64
C ASN A 117 33.89 -3.18 -15.36
N HIS A 118 33.48 -4.46 -15.32
CA HIS A 118 34.09 -5.62 -15.94
C HIS A 118 35.47 -6.02 -15.36
N ASN A 119 35.69 -5.84 -14.06
CA ASN A 119 36.93 -6.20 -13.37
C ASN A 119 36.94 -7.62 -12.75
N GLY A 120 35.82 -8.35 -12.80
CA GLY A 120 35.65 -9.68 -12.20
C GLY A 120 34.97 -9.69 -10.83
N LYS A 121 34.39 -8.58 -10.38
CA LYS A 121 33.63 -8.44 -9.12
C LYS A 121 32.29 -7.77 -9.35
N VAL A 122 31.36 -7.98 -8.42
CA VAL A 122 30.02 -7.37 -8.47
C VAL A 122 30.05 -5.98 -7.82
N ASP A 123 29.65 -4.95 -8.57
CA ASP A 123 29.45 -3.57 -8.06
C ASP A 123 27.96 -3.20 -7.90
N GLN A 124 27.03 -4.02 -8.39
CA GLN A 124 25.58 -3.71 -8.29
C GLN A 124 24.71 -4.92 -7.99
N ALA A 125 23.77 -4.72 -7.07
CA ALA A 125 22.73 -5.68 -6.72
C ALA A 125 21.35 -5.14 -7.10
N ARG A 126 20.51 -5.96 -7.75
CA ARG A 126 19.13 -5.57 -8.12
C ARG A 126 18.11 -6.61 -7.68
N TRP A 127 17.09 -6.17 -6.96
CA TRP A 127 15.92 -6.97 -6.59
C TRP A 127 14.76 -6.59 -7.52
N LEU A 128 14.18 -7.59 -8.16
CA LEU A 128 13.29 -7.48 -9.31
C LEU A 128 11.95 -8.14 -9.00
N ASN A 129 11.15 -7.49 -8.15
CA ASN A 129 9.83 -7.98 -7.78
C ASN A 129 8.77 -6.86 -7.81
N ILE A 130 7.49 -7.24 -7.70
CA ILE A 130 6.35 -6.29 -7.69
C ILE A 130 5.97 -5.79 -6.29
N GLY A 131 6.60 -6.31 -5.24
CA GLY A 131 6.47 -5.86 -3.85
C GLY A 131 7.23 -4.57 -3.56
N GLY A 132 8.36 -4.37 -4.24
CA GLY A 132 9.21 -3.18 -4.21
C GLY A 132 10.44 -3.38 -5.11
N SER A 133 11.17 -2.31 -5.41
CA SER A 133 12.37 -2.41 -6.25
C SER A 133 13.58 -1.78 -5.59
N ARG A 134 14.65 -2.58 -5.48
CA ARG A 134 15.96 -2.17 -4.95
C ARG A 134 17.02 -2.28 -6.06
N TRP A 135 17.83 -1.26 -6.21
CA TRP A 135 19.06 -1.27 -7.01
C TRP A 135 20.15 -0.63 -6.15
N GLY A 136 20.93 -1.47 -5.49
CA GLY A 136 22.07 -1.08 -4.67
C GLY A 136 23.35 -1.01 -5.50
N ILE A 137 24.26 -0.15 -5.07
CA ILE A 137 25.62 0.02 -5.58
C ILE A 137 26.57 -0.33 -4.43
N ASP A 138 27.46 -1.27 -4.68
CA ASP A 138 28.65 -1.59 -3.90
C ASP A 138 29.82 -0.92 -4.62
N SER A 139 30.27 0.23 -4.12
CA SER A 139 31.28 1.07 -4.77
C SER A 139 32.71 0.77 -4.33
N ASN A 140 32.85 -0.01 -3.26
CA ASN A 140 34.12 -0.44 -2.68
C ASN A 140 34.44 -1.93 -2.97
N GLU A 141 33.41 -2.70 -3.37
CA GLU A 141 33.43 -4.10 -3.76
C GLU A 141 33.76 -5.07 -2.59
N ASP A 142 33.22 -4.81 -1.38
CA ASP A 142 33.31 -5.67 -0.19
C ASP A 142 32.13 -6.64 -0.01
N GLY A 143 31.08 -6.52 -0.83
CA GLY A 143 29.85 -7.28 -0.74
C GLY A 143 28.71 -6.57 -0.01
N ARG A 144 28.85 -5.30 0.38
CA ARG A 144 27.80 -4.49 1.02
C ARG A 144 27.32 -3.38 0.08
N ILE A 145 26.08 -2.95 0.26
CA ILE A 145 25.55 -1.80 -0.47
C ILE A 145 25.99 -0.52 0.22
N ASP A 146 26.80 0.30 -0.45
CA ASP A 146 27.15 1.65 0.02
C ASP A 146 25.98 2.63 -0.19
N SER A 147 25.30 2.51 -1.33
CA SER A 147 24.29 3.48 -1.77
C SER A 147 23.22 2.86 -2.67
N TRP A 148 22.09 3.55 -2.82
CA TRP A 148 20.97 3.10 -3.65
C TRP A 148 20.85 3.97 -4.90
N ARG A 149 20.80 3.33 -6.08
CA ARG A 149 20.38 3.98 -7.34
C ARG A 149 18.86 4.02 -7.50
N ARG A 150 18.16 3.07 -6.86
CA ARG A 150 16.71 3.09 -6.62
C ARG A 150 16.38 2.30 -5.37
N ILE A 151 15.46 2.81 -4.55
CA ILE A 151 14.79 2.06 -3.48
C ILE A 151 13.40 2.66 -3.24
N SER A 152 12.36 1.82 -3.17
CA SER A 152 10.99 2.24 -2.87
C SER A 152 10.77 2.39 -1.36
N ALA A 153 9.74 3.13 -0.92
CA ALA A 153 9.53 3.41 0.51
C ALA A 153 9.32 2.15 1.35
N GLU A 154 8.66 1.13 0.77
CA GLU A 154 8.46 -0.16 1.39
C GLU A 154 9.79 -0.89 1.60
N GLU A 155 10.65 -0.87 0.58
CA GLU A 155 11.98 -1.48 0.64
C GLU A 155 12.94 -0.71 1.57
N THR A 156 12.84 0.62 1.61
CA THR A 156 13.52 1.46 2.61
C THR A 156 13.10 1.04 4.01
N SER A 157 11.81 0.84 4.27
CA SER A 157 11.33 0.36 5.58
C SER A 157 11.82 -1.05 5.92
N ARG A 158 11.95 -1.93 4.92
CA ARG A 158 12.52 -3.29 5.09
C ARG A 158 13.99 -3.24 5.47
N VAL A 159 14.79 -2.40 4.80
CA VAL A 159 16.20 -2.16 5.15
C VAL A 159 16.33 -1.54 6.54
N ALA A 160 15.41 -0.65 6.93
CA ALA A 160 15.37 -0.06 8.28
C ALA A 160 15.15 -1.11 9.38
N VAL A 161 14.20 -2.03 9.19
CA VAL A 161 13.94 -3.15 10.10
C VAL A 161 15.10 -4.15 10.12
N GLU A 162 15.72 -4.42 8.97
CA GLU A 162 16.89 -5.30 8.83
C GLU A 162 18.12 -4.74 9.57
N ALA A 163 18.35 -3.43 9.48
CA ALA A 163 19.41 -2.73 10.20
C ALA A 163 19.15 -2.69 11.72
N LEU A 164 17.91 -2.38 12.14
CA LEU A 164 17.50 -2.42 13.55
C LEU A 164 17.70 -3.80 14.19
N LEU A 165 17.32 -4.87 13.47
CA LEU A 165 17.45 -6.26 13.91
C LEU A 165 18.92 -6.70 14.05
N ARG A 166 19.81 -6.20 13.19
CA ARG A 166 21.25 -6.53 13.20
C ARG A 166 22.12 -5.57 14.02
N ARG A 167 21.57 -4.44 14.49
CA ARG A 167 22.32 -3.25 14.95
C ARG A 167 23.32 -2.73 13.90
N ASP A 168 23.01 -2.89 12.61
CA ASP A 168 23.93 -2.52 11.52
C ASP A 168 23.76 -1.03 11.15
N ALA A 169 24.58 -0.19 11.78
CA ALA A 169 24.59 1.25 11.56
C ALA A 169 25.00 1.64 10.12
N LEU A 170 25.84 0.83 9.46
CA LEU A 170 26.27 1.07 8.09
C LEU A 170 25.11 0.83 7.12
N LEU A 171 24.41 -0.31 7.28
CA LEU A 171 23.21 -0.63 6.49
C LEU A 171 22.12 0.43 6.66
N LEU A 172 21.91 0.93 7.89
CA LEU A 172 20.99 2.04 8.14
C LEU A 172 21.43 3.31 7.41
N GLN A 173 22.71 3.66 7.45
CA GLN A 173 23.23 4.89 6.85
C GLN A 173 23.01 4.97 5.33
N THR A 174 22.92 3.82 4.62
CA THR A 174 22.56 3.77 3.19
C THR A 174 21.21 4.46 2.88
N ILE A 175 20.25 4.39 3.81
CA ILE A 175 18.88 4.92 3.67
C ILE A 175 18.60 6.21 4.47
N LEU A 176 19.52 6.67 5.31
CA LEU A 176 19.42 7.99 5.96
C LEU A 176 19.70 9.14 4.98
N VAL A 177 19.07 10.30 5.17
CA VAL A 177 19.32 11.51 4.37
C VAL A 177 20.76 12.04 4.59
N THR A 178 21.47 12.34 3.52
CA THR A 178 22.86 12.81 3.52
C THR A 178 22.96 14.30 3.18
N ARG A 179 24.15 14.90 3.37
CA ARG A 179 24.39 16.30 2.96
C ARG A 179 24.17 16.49 1.46
N GLN A 180 24.58 15.52 0.64
CA GLN A 180 24.35 15.53 -0.81
C GLN A 180 22.85 15.48 -1.15
N ASP A 181 22.07 14.68 -0.42
CA ASP A 181 20.61 14.62 -0.59
C ASP A 181 19.95 15.98 -0.29
N THR A 182 20.32 16.62 0.83
CA THR A 182 19.77 17.96 1.18
C THR A 182 20.11 19.03 0.14
N GLN A 183 21.27 18.93 -0.50
CA GLN A 183 21.68 19.80 -1.62
C GLN A 183 20.93 19.48 -2.92
N ALA A 184 20.74 18.19 -3.24
CA ALA A 184 20.04 17.75 -4.44
C ALA A 184 18.53 18.10 -4.42
N LEU A 185 17.91 18.04 -3.24
CA LEU A 185 16.56 18.56 -2.99
C LEU A 185 16.51 20.11 -2.97
N GLY A 186 17.65 20.78 -2.79
CA GLY A 186 17.73 22.24 -2.69
C GLY A 186 17.09 22.78 -1.41
N LEU A 187 17.26 22.09 -0.28
CA LEU A 187 16.66 22.48 0.99
C LEU A 187 17.26 23.77 1.55
N SER A 188 16.46 24.55 2.27
CA SER A 188 16.95 25.72 3.00
C SER A 188 17.91 25.29 4.11
N GLN A 189 18.88 26.15 4.45
CA GLN A 189 19.95 25.82 5.40
C GLN A 189 19.41 25.35 6.78
N LYS A 190 18.28 25.91 7.24
CA LYS A 190 17.58 25.45 8.46
C LYS A 190 17.13 23.99 8.33
N MET A 191 16.44 23.65 7.24
CA MET A 191 15.91 22.29 7.02
C MET A 191 17.05 21.29 6.82
N ALA A 192 18.07 21.64 6.03
CA ALA A 192 19.26 20.81 5.84
C ALA A 192 19.98 20.51 7.17
N THR A 193 20.22 21.53 8.01
CA THR A 193 20.86 21.33 9.32
C THR A 193 19.98 20.50 10.27
N ALA A 194 18.66 20.75 10.32
CA ALA A 194 17.75 20.01 11.19
C ALA A 194 17.64 18.52 10.81
N LEU A 195 17.57 18.23 9.50
CA LEU A 195 17.55 16.86 8.98
C LEU A 195 18.83 16.09 9.32
N LEU A 196 19.98 16.70 9.04
CA LEU A 196 21.28 16.06 9.30
C LEU A 196 21.49 15.78 10.80
N ALA A 197 20.98 16.63 11.68
CA ALA A 197 20.99 16.40 13.13
C ALA A 197 19.97 15.33 13.60
N ALA A 198 18.87 15.13 12.88
CA ALA A 198 17.86 14.11 13.18
C ALA A 198 18.29 12.68 12.80
N VAL A 199 19.30 12.54 11.93
CA VAL A 199 19.89 11.27 11.50
C VAL A 199 21.36 11.09 11.96
N ASP A 200 21.86 11.97 12.83
CA ASP A 200 23.23 11.95 13.33
C ASP A 200 23.46 10.81 14.35
N ASP A 201 24.71 10.33 14.39
CA ASP A 201 25.19 9.16 15.14
C ASP A 201 24.22 7.96 15.12
N PRO A 202 24.06 7.29 13.97
CA PRO A 202 23.19 6.11 13.87
C PRO A 202 23.64 4.94 14.74
N SER A 203 24.93 4.85 15.12
CA SER A 203 25.40 3.80 16.01
C SER A 203 24.87 3.99 17.43
N ALA A 204 25.18 5.12 18.07
CA ALA A 204 24.74 5.35 19.46
C ALA A 204 23.22 5.51 19.59
N ARG A 205 22.51 5.76 18.47
CA ARG A 205 21.04 5.73 18.39
C ARG A 205 20.50 4.31 18.30
N LEU A 206 21.09 3.43 17.48
CA LEU A 206 20.75 2.01 17.45
C LEU A 206 21.04 1.33 18.79
N ASP A 207 22.17 1.64 19.43
CA ASP A 207 22.54 1.08 20.74
C ASP A 207 21.51 1.38 21.84
N LYS A 208 20.95 2.61 21.83
CA LYS A 208 19.93 3.10 22.78
C LYS A 208 18.50 2.68 22.41
N SER A 209 18.25 2.29 21.17
CA SER A 209 16.94 1.81 20.72
C SER A 209 16.59 0.47 21.38
N PRO A 210 15.31 0.18 21.68
CA PRO A 210 14.85 -1.18 21.95
C PRO A 210 15.37 -2.17 20.90
N ALA A 211 15.66 -3.40 21.31
CA ALA A 211 16.06 -4.48 20.40
C ALA A 211 14.82 -5.18 19.84
N LEU A 212 14.85 -5.52 18.54
CA LEU A 212 13.86 -6.42 17.95
C LEU A 212 14.11 -7.87 18.40
N ALA A 213 13.06 -8.67 18.49
CA ALA A 213 13.18 -10.07 18.87
C ALA A 213 13.97 -10.88 17.83
N ALA A 214 14.75 -11.87 18.28
CA ALA A 214 15.46 -12.76 17.37
C ALA A 214 14.49 -13.47 16.42
N GLY A 215 14.78 -13.43 15.12
CA GLY A 215 13.90 -13.98 14.08
C GLY A 215 12.75 -13.07 13.64
N THR A 216 12.69 -11.81 14.09
CA THR A 216 11.70 -10.82 13.61
C THR A 216 11.75 -10.67 12.08
N ARG A 217 10.59 -10.65 11.43
CA ARG A 217 10.44 -10.48 9.97
C ARG A 217 9.65 -9.23 9.64
N TRP A 218 10.08 -8.48 8.62
CA TRP A 218 9.27 -7.41 8.03
C TRP A 218 8.07 -8.03 7.27
N ILE A 219 6.87 -7.48 7.46
CA ILE A 219 5.62 -7.98 6.85
C ILE A 219 5.06 -6.98 5.83
N ARG A 220 4.87 -5.72 6.22
CA ARG A 220 4.48 -4.65 5.29
C ARG A 220 4.92 -3.27 5.75
N PHE A 221 5.03 -2.36 4.80
CA PHE A 221 4.98 -0.92 5.01
C PHE A 221 3.54 -0.50 5.26
N ASP A 222 3.32 0.46 6.17
CA ASP A 222 2.01 0.89 6.61
C ASP A 222 1.99 2.42 6.76
N CYS A 223 1.38 3.10 5.79
CA CYS A 223 1.24 4.55 5.74
C CYS A 223 0.13 4.95 4.75
N SER A 224 -0.31 6.20 4.79
CA SER A 224 -1.08 6.83 3.70
C SER A 224 -0.24 6.97 2.42
N GLN A 225 -0.86 7.40 1.32
CA GLN A 225 -0.13 7.80 0.12
C GLN A 225 0.78 9.02 0.43
N PRO A 226 1.92 9.17 -0.28
CA PRO A 226 2.83 10.28 -0.01
C PRO A 226 2.19 11.61 -0.37
N GLY A 227 2.39 12.61 0.49
CA GLY A 227 2.02 13.99 0.25
C GLY A 227 3.09 14.74 -0.55
N VAL A 228 2.77 15.99 -0.88
CA VAL A 228 3.71 16.94 -1.49
C VAL A 228 3.84 18.15 -0.58
N ILE A 229 5.08 18.57 -0.30
CA ILE A 229 5.41 19.87 0.28
C ILE A 229 5.78 20.81 -0.88
N PRO A 230 4.99 21.86 -1.15
CA PRO A 230 5.29 22.83 -2.20
C PRO A 230 6.61 23.60 -2.00
N ALA A 231 7.27 23.96 -3.10
CA ALA A 231 8.49 24.77 -3.08
C ALA A 231 8.29 26.16 -2.44
N ASP A 232 7.12 26.76 -2.60
CA ASP A 232 6.79 28.10 -2.10
C ASP A 232 6.56 28.18 -0.58
N GLU A 233 6.56 27.04 0.14
CA GLU A 233 6.74 27.03 1.60
C GLU A 233 8.14 27.49 2.05
N GLY A 234 9.10 27.70 1.13
CA GLY A 234 10.46 28.17 1.44
C GLY A 234 11.35 27.12 2.13
N LYS A 235 10.87 25.87 2.22
CA LYS A 235 11.61 24.73 2.76
C LYS A 235 12.63 24.18 1.77
N ALA A 236 12.33 24.27 0.47
CA ALA A 236 13.12 23.71 -0.62
C ALA A 236 12.96 24.51 -1.92
N ALA A 237 13.94 24.43 -2.81
CA ALA A 237 13.91 25.05 -4.13
C ALA A 237 13.05 24.29 -5.17
N ARG A 238 12.34 23.24 -4.75
CA ARG A 238 11.44 22.40 -5.56
C ARG A 238 10.46 21.67 -4.64
N ASP A 239 9.36 21.18 -5.19
CA ASP A 239 8.39 20.36 -4.47
C ASP A 239 9.04 19.07 -3.94
N LEU A 240 8.67 18.67 -2.72
CA LEU A 240 9.15 17.45 -2.08
C LEU A 240 8.02 16.42 -1.96
N GLU A 241 8.19 15.23 -2.54
CA GLU A 241 7.35 14.08 -2.21
C GLU A 241 7.78 13.48 -0.86
N VAL A 242 6.85 13.36 0.09
CA VAL A 242 7.11 12.91 1.46
C VAL A 242 6.05 11.93 1.99
N TYR A 243 6.46 11.02 2.88
CA TYR A 243 5.55 10.31 3.80
C TYR A 243 5.69 10.93 5.19
N GLU A 244 4.59 11.16 5.90
CA GLU A 244 4.59 11.91 7.17
C GLU A 244 5.11 11.12 8.38
N SER A 245 4.48 9.99 8.67
CA SER A 245 4.89 9.11 9.78
C SER A 245 4.53 7.68 9.41
N ALA A 246 5.43 7.05 8.67
CA ALA A 246 5.25 5.68 8.22
C ALA A 246 5.60 4.69 9.32
N LEU A 247 4.92 3.55 9.29
CA LEU A 247 5.21 2.38 10.12
C LEU A 247 5.67 1.21 9.23
N ALA A 248 6.35 0.26 9.84
CA ALA A 248 6.49 -1.10 9.31
C ALA A 248 5.85 -2.08 10.30
N ILE A 249 4.96 -2.92 9.80
CA ILE A 249 4.44 -4.07 10.55
C ILE A 249 5.48 -5.19 10.45
N VAL A 250 5.80 -5.77 11.60
CA VAL A 250 6.74 -6.90 11.72
C VAL A 250 6.07 -8.10 12.40
N ASP A 251 6.55 -9.30 12.10
CA ASP A 251 6.22 -10.53 12.82
C ASP A 251 7.39 -10.90 13.75
N ALA A 252 7.16 -10.90 15.05
CA ALA A 252 8.10 -11.25 16.10
C ALA A 252 7.80 -12.66 16.67
N GLY A 253 7.78 -13.66 15.80
CA GLY A 253 7.62 -15.08 16.19
C GLY A 253 6.17 -15.51 16.39
N GLY A 254 5.28 -15.16 15.44
CA GLY A 254 3.84 -15.39 15.52
C GLY A 254 3.08 -14.26 16.22
N LYS A 255 3.70 -13.10 16.40
CA LYS A 255 3.10 -11.92 17.05
C LYS A 255 3.38 -10.67 16.22
N SER A 256 2.34 -9.92 15.89
CA SER A 256 2.50 -8.64 15.21
C SER A 256 3.14 -7.62 16.15
N GLY A 257 4.19 -6.95 15.68
CA GLY A 257 4.78 -5.76 16.29
C GLY A 257 4.88 -4.62 15.28
N LEU A 258 5.27 -3.44 15.75
CA LEU A 258 5.39 -2.24 14.93
C LEU A 258 6.78 -1.62 15.08
N VAL A 259 7.31 -1.08 13.98
CA VAL A 259 8.49 -0.22 13.96
C VAL A 259 8.05 1.12 13.37
N GLN A 260 8.27 2.22 14.10
CA GLN A 260 8.11 3.54 13.55
C GLN A 260 9.27 3.82 12.60
N ILE A 261 8.96 4.07 11.34
CA ILE A 261 9.93 4.43 10.29
C ILE A 261 10.08 5.96 10.25
N GLY A 262 9.01 6.69 10.58
CA GLY A 262 8.99 8.15 10.65
C GLY A 262 8.73 8.81 9.30
N GLU A 263 9.27 10.00 9.10
CA GLU A 263 9.14 10.74 7.84
C GLU A 263 10.15 10.22 6.80
N LEU A 264 9.68 10.12 5.55
CA LEU A 264 10.54 9.79 4.40
C LEU A 264 10.45 10.90 3.35
N VAL A 265 11.57 11.20 2.70
CA VAL A 265 11.65 12.14 1.57
C VAL A 265 12.22 11.46 0.33
N LYS A 266 11.66 11.77 -0.84
CA LYS A 266 12.07 11.17 -2.11
C LYS A 266 13.21 11.96 -2.77
N VAL A 267 14.39 11.36 -2.83
CA VAL A 267 15.55 11.91 -3.54
C VAL A 267 15.67 11.23 -4.91
N GLY A 268 15.01 11.82 -5.91
CA GLY A 268 15.03 11.33 -7.30
C GLY A 268 14.33 9.99 -7.50
N GLN A 269 14.98 8.89 -7.16
CA GLN A 269 14.49 7.50 -7.25
C GLN A 269 14.70 6.70 -5.95
N VAL A 270 15.11 7.37 -4.88
CA VAL A 270 15.50 6.79 -3.59
C VAL A 270 14.61 7.41 -2.51
N TRP A 271 13.91 6.61 -1.73
CA TRP A 271 13.25 7.10 -0.51
C TRP A 271 14.25 7.07 0.65
N LYS A 272 14.55 8.25 1.20
CA LYS A 272 15.45 8.45 2.34
C LYS A 272 14.65 8.71 3.62
N LEU A 273 15.11 8.16 4.74
CA LEU A 273 14.58 8.48 6.07
C LEU A 273 15.11 9.85 6.52
N THR A 274 14.24 10.66 7.13
CA THR A 274 14.61 11.94 7.76
C THR A 274 14.83 11.84 9.27
N SER A 275 14.55 10.67 9.84
CA SER A 275 14.73 10.32 11.25
C SER A 275 15.23 8.87 11.39
N ILE A 276 15.88 8.54 12.49
CA ILE A 276 16.26 7.15 12.78
C ILE A 276 15.02 6.36 13.26
N PRO A 277 14.77 5.15 12.71
CA PRO A 277 13.59 4.34 13.02
C PRO A 277 13.67 3.73 14.42
N VAL A 278 12.51 3.48 15.03
CA VAL A 278 12.40 2.99 16.42
C VAL A 278 11.35 1.88 16.54
N PRO A 279 11.68 0.70 17.12
CA PRO A 279 10.70 -0.32 17.47
C PRO A 279 9.74 0.18 18.57
N LEU A 280 8.44 0.02 18.33
CA LEU A 280 7.40 0.35 19.31
C LEU A 280 7.14 -0.87 20.21
N ALA A 281 7.04 -0.64 21.52
CA ALA A 281 6.89 -1.69 22.53
C ALA A 281 5.67 -1.42 23.42
N GLY A 282 4.78 -2.42 23.52
CA GLY A 282 3.53 -2.36 24.29
C GLY A 282 2.28 -2.21 23.42
N ASP A 283 1.11 -2.41 24.03
CA ASP A 283 -0.19 -2.43 23.34
C ASP A 283 -0.72 -1.01 23.00
N THR A 284 -0.02 0.06 23.42
CA THR A 284 -0.37 1.47 23.20
C THR A 284 0.45 2.08 22.07
N VAL A 285 -0.07 2.00 20.84
CA VAL A 285 0.58 2.56 19.64
C VAL A 285 0.48 4.10 19.62
N GLN A 286 1.48 4.78 20.16
CA GLN A 286 1.65 6.22 20.01
C GLN A 286 2.55 6.52 18.82
N VAL A 287 1.95 6.86 17.68
CA VAL A 287 2.66 7.35 16.49
C VAL A 287 2.94 8.84 16.66
N THR A 288 4.21 9.22 16.77
CA THR A 288 4.60 10.64 16.68
C THR A 288 4.28 11.17 15.29
N ALA A 289 3.37 12.15 15.18
CA ALA A 289 3.04 12.82 13.93
C ALA A 289 4.00 14.00 13.66
N GLY A 290 4.24 14.29 12.37
CA GLY A 290 5.13 15.35 11.90
C GLY A 290 6.63 15.04 11.99
N GLY A 291 7.27 14.88 10.83
CA GLY A 291 8.73 14.90 10.72
C GLY A 291 9.33 16.31 10.59
N VAL A 292 10.60 16.40 10.20
CA VAL A 292 11.35 17.66 10.15
C VAL A 292 10.91 18.55 8.98
N LEU A 293 10.53 17.95 7.85
CA LEU A 293 10.07 18.69 6.67
C LEU A 293 8.63 19.14 6.81
N LEU A 294 7.77 18.40 7.50
CA LEU A 294 6.37 18.78 7.71
C LEU A 294 6.16 19.84 8.81
N GLN A 295 7.14 20.07 9.67
CA GLN A 295 7.14 21.24 10.56
C GLN A 295 7.09 22.56 9.77
N PRO A 296 6.38 23.61 10.25
CA PRO A 296 6.33 24.90 9.56
C PRO A 296 7.73 25.55 9.43
N ALA A 297 7.96 26.20 8.28
CA ALA A 297 9.31 26.52 7.81
C ALA A 297 10.10 27.47 8.72
N ALA A 298 9.45 28.44 9.36
CA ALA A 298 10.10 29.53 10.09
C ALA A 298 10.84 29.06 11.37
N PRO A 299 12.05 29.55 11.68
CA PRO A 299 12.55 29.61 13.04
C PRO A 299 11.97 30.84 13.75
N SER A 300 11.86 30.80 15.08
CA SER A 300 11.54 31.98 15.89
C SER A 300 12.72 32.95 15.93
N VAL A 301 12.85 33.81 14.91
CA VAL A 301 13.56 35.08 15.08
C VAL A 301 12.71 35.94 16.01
N ALA A 302 13.32 36.67 16.95
CA ALA A 302 12.62 37.65 17.78
C ALA A 302 12.29 38.95 17.01
N VAL A 303 11.77 38.82 15.79
CA VAL A 303 10.95 39.83 15.13
C VAL A 303 9.50 39.52 15.52
N ALA A 304 8.72 40.52 15.91
CA ALA A 304 7.32 40.31 16.25
C ALA A 304 6.52 39.86 15.01
N THR A 305 6.29 38.57 14.86
CA THR A 305 5.41 38.01 13.82
C THR A 305 4.02 38.63 13.96
N PRO A 306 3.45 39.29 12.94
CA PRO A 306 2.12 39.89 13.02
C PRO A 306 1.00 38.82 13.08
N GLY A 307 0.84 38.18 14.23
CA GLY A 307 -0.16 37.14 14.49
C GLY A 307 0.10 36.32 15.77
N VAL A 308 1.35 35.98 16.07
CA VAL A 308 1.68 35.14 17.24
C VAL A 308 1.70 35.99 18.52
N THR A 309 0.54 36.12 19.16
CA THR A 309 0.43 36.80 20.46
C THR A 309 1.18 36.04 21.56
N PRO A 310 1.59 36.69 22.67
CA PRO A 310 2.18 35.99 23.82
C PRO A 310 1.27 34.90 24.42
N LYS A 311 -0.06 35.07 24.29
CA LYS A 311 -1.07 34.05 24.62
C LYS A 311 -0.96 32.83 23.69
N MET A 312 -0.81 33.06 22.38
CA MET A 312 -0.62 32.00 21.38
C MET A 312 0.66 31.21 21.65
N GLN A 313 1.79 31.91 21.89
CA GLN A 313 3.07 31.26 22.20
C GLN A 313 2.97 30.34 23.43
N LYS A 314 2.38 30.83 24.53
CA LYS A 314 2.15 30.02 25.73
C LYS A 314 1.34 28.76 25.45
N LEU A 315 0.32 28.84 24.61
CA LEU A 315 -0.51 27.69 24.24
C LEU A 315 0.26 26.69 23.35
N LEU A 316 1.10 27.16 22.43
CA LEU A 316 1.97 26.29 21.61
C LEU A 316 2.99 25.53 22.47
N ASP A 317 3.57 26.19 23.47
CA ASP A 317 4.50 25.54 24.40
C ASP A 317 3.78 24.54 25.31
N GLN A 318 2.56 24.84 25.77
CA GLN A 318 1.70 23.88 26.49
C GLN A 318 1.30 22.68 25.63
N LEU A 319 1.04 22.85 24.33
CA LEU A 319 0.75 21.74 23.42
C LEU A 319 1.99 20.86 23.25
N ARG A 320 3.18 21.45 23.07
CA ARG A 320 4.45 20.73 22.98
C ARG A 320 4.76 19.96 24.26
N GLU A 321 4.52 20.56 25.43
CA GLU A 321 4.70 19.89 26.73
C GLU A 321 3.81 18.64 26.83
N LEU A 322 2.50 18.78 26.57
CA LEU A 322 1.54 17.68 26.58
C LEU A 322 1.93 16.57 25.59
N ASP A 323 2.18 16.91 24.34
CA ASP A 323 2.47 15.95 23.28
C ASP A 323 3.87 15.31 23.41
N SER A 324 4.78 15.90 24.21
CA SER A 324 6.07 15.32 24.58
C SER A 324 6.01 14.35 25.77
N SER A 325 4.94 14.40 26.56
CA SER A 325 4.73 13.55 27.74
C SER A 325 3.31 12.97 27.80
N PRO A 326 2.83 12.32 26.72
CA PRO A 326 1.55 11.62 26.72
C PRO A 326 1.60 10.44 27.70
N PRO A 327 0.47 10.10 28.35
CA PRO A 327 0.47 9.02 29.33
C PRO A 327 0.60 7.64 28.66
N THR A 328 1.65 6.90 29.02
CA THR A 328 1.97 5.57 28.45
C THR A 328 1.29 4.39 29.15
N ALA A 329 0.83 4.57 30.40
CA ALA A 329 0.14 3.54 31.21
C ALA A 329 -0.94 4.16 32.12
N ALA A 330 -1.81 5.01 31.57
CA ALA A 330 -2.79 5.77 32.36
C ALA A 330 -4.06 5.01 32.75
N THR A 331 -4.59 5.38 33.92
CA THR A 331 -5.99 5.14 34.27
C THR A 331 -6.93 5.98 33.39
N PRO A 332 -8.22 5.63 33.26
CA PRO A 332 -9.19 6.43 32.51
C PRO A 332 -9.24 7.91 32.93
N ALA A 333 -9.11 8.19 34.23
CA ALA A 333 -9.06 9.56 34.75
C ALA A 333 -7.83 10.36 34.26
N ALA A 334 -6.67 9.71 34.12
CA ALA A 334 -5.46 10.35 33.59
C ALA A 334 -5.56 10.54 32.06
N LEU A 335 -6.20 9.63 31.32
CA LEU A 335 -6.52 9.81 29.90
C LEU A 335 -7.50 10.99 29.70
N SER A 336 -8.64 11.03 30.40
CA SER A 336 -9.59 12.14 30.33
C SER A 336 -8.94 13.48 30.71
N SER A 337 -8.07 13.50 31.72
CA SER A 337 -7.29 14.69 32.12
C SER A 337 -6.32 15.16 31.04
N TYR A 338 -5.66 14.24 30.33
CA TYR A 338 -4.78 14.55 29.20
C TYR A 338 -5.58 15.08 28.00
N HIS A 339 -6.62 14.36 27.58
CA HIS A 339 -7.43 14.75 26.41
C HIS A 339 -8.22 16.04 26.63
N SER A 340 -8.74 16.30 27.83
CA SER A 340 -9.35 17.60 28.16
C SER A 340 -8.34 18.73 28.02
N ARG A 341 -7.18 18.63 28.68
CA ARG A 341 -6.14 19.68 28.60
C ARG A 341 -5.67 19.93 27.17
N ARG A 342 -5.47 18.87 26.38
CA ARG A 342 -5.12 18.99 24.95
C ARG A 342 -6.23 19.67 24.14
N SER A 343 -7.49 19.34 24.42
CA SER A 343 -8.66 19.99 23.79
C SER A 343 -8.85 21.45 24.22
N ASP A 344 -8.50 21.81 25.45
CA ASP A 344 -8.49 23.19 25.95
C ASP A 344 -7.37 24.02 25.31
N VAL A 345 -6.19 23.44 25.12
CA VAL A 345 -5.07 24.10 24.44
C VAL A 345 -5.37 24.30 22.94
N LEU A 346 -5.82 23.27 22.22
CA LEU A 346 -6.17 23.39 20.78
C LEU A 346 -7.32 24.37 20.54
N GLY A 347 -8.36 24.35 21.37
CA GLY A 347 -9.43 25.36 21.34
C GLY A 347 -8.92 26.76 21.68
N GLY A 348 -7.96 26.87 22.61
CA GLY A 348 -7.26 28.11 22.92
C GLY A 348 -6.48 28.67 21.74
N LEU A 349 -5.78 27.82 20.97
CA LEU A 349 -5.05 28.19 19.75
C LEU A 349 -6.01 28.68 18.66
N SER A 350 -7.11 27.97 18.43
CA SER A 350 -8.19 28.41 17.52
C SER A 350 -8.82 29.76 17.94
N VAL A 351 -8.93 30.06 19.24
CA VAL A 351 -9.43 31.36 19.72
C VAL A 351 -8.34 32.46 19.70
N ALA A 352 -7.06 32.10 19.68
CA ALA A 352 -5.94 33.04 19.69
C ALA A 352 -5.33 33.34 18.30
N ALA A 353 -5.71 32.58 17.26
CA ALA A 353 -5.22 32.73 15.89
C ALA A 353 -5.76 34.00 15.19
N ALA A 354 -4.85 34.75 14.57
CA ALA A 354 -5.12 36.06 13.99
C ALA A 354 -5.87 35.97 12.65
N THR A 355 -5.42 35.09 11.74
CA THR A 355 -6.05 34.86 10.44
C THR A 355 -7.15 33.80 10.51
N ALA A 356 -8.10 33.82 9.57
CA ALA A 356 -9.11 32.77 9.46
C ALA A 356 -8.47 31.39 9.17
N SER A 357 -7.45 31.35 8.30
CA SER A 357 -6.75 30.10 7.94
C SER A 357 -6.11 29.41 9.16
N GLU A 358 -5.39 30.15 10.01
CA GLU A 358 -4.85 29.59 11.26
C GLU A 358 -5.97 29.10 12.20
N ARG A 359 -7.07 29.85 12.33
CA ARG A 359 -8.21 29.43 13.17
C ARG A 359 -8.83 28.14 12.64
N ASP A 360 -9.03 28.03 11.33
CA ASP A 360 -9.62 26.86 10.71
C ASP A 360 -8.69 25.64 10.85
N GLN A 361 -7.36 25.80 10.70
CA GLN A 361 -6.36 24.76 10.95
C GLN A 361 -6.41 24.22 12.39
N TRP A 362 -6.32 25.08 13.41
CA TRP A 362 -6.39 24.66 14.82
C TRP A 362 -7.76 24.06 15.19
N SER A 363 -8.84 24.59 14.61
CA SER A 363 -10.18 24.02 14.78
C SER A 363 -10.26 22.63 14.17
N ARG A 364 -9.72 22.42 12.96
CA ARG A 364 -9.71 21.10 12.29
C ARG A 364 -8.93 20.08 13.10
N GLN A 365 -7.74 20.42 13.59
CA GLN A 365 -6.94 19.54 14.45
C GLN A 365 -7.67 19.17 15.76
N LEU A 366 -8.38 20.14 16.38
CA LEU A 366 -9.24 19.90 17.53
C LEU A 366 -10.39 18.92 17.19
N ILE A 367 -11.10 19.16 16.09
CA ILE A 367 -12.26 18.37 15.68
C ILE A 367 -11.85 16.94 15.32
N ASP A 368 -10.83 16.77 14.49
CA ASP A 368 -10.35 15.45 14.06
C ASP A 368 -9.82 14.66 15.28
N SER A 369 -9.14 15.32 16.23
CA SER A 369 -8.74 14.71 17.50
C SER A 369 -9.94 14.31 18.38
N LEU A 370 -11.04 15.08 18.39
CA LEU A 370 -12.24 14.74 19.15
C LEU A 370 -13.03 13.59 18.51
N VAL A 371 -13.16 13.58 17.18
CA VAL A 371 -13.83 12.51 16.44
C VAL A 371 -13.11 11.18 16.67
N SER A 372 -11.78 11.16 16.55
CA SER A 372 -10.96 9.97 16.83
C SER A 372 -11.20 9.41 18.22
N LEU A 373 -11.24 10.28 19.26
CA LEU A 373 -11.49 9.89 20.65
C LEU A 373 -12.92 9.38 20.92
N VAL A 374 -13.92 9.81 20.13
CA VAL A 374 -15.26 9.21 20.15
C VAL A 374 -15.28 7.86 19.44
N GLN A 375 -14.55 7.73 18.32
CA GLN A 375 -14.50 6.50 17.54
C GLN A 375 -13.79 5.36 18.28
N SER A 376 -12.68 5.66 18.96
CA SER A 376 -11.94 4.72 19.80
C SER A 376 -12.58 4.45 21.16
N GLY A 377 -13.54 5.28 21.59
CA GLY A 377 -14.13 5.23 22.93
C GLY A 377 -13.20 5.67 24.06
N THR A 378 -11.99 6.16 23.76
CA THR A 378 -10.95 6.48 24.77
C THR A 378 -11.33 7.64 25.70
N TRP A 379 -12.18 8.57 25.26
CA TRP A 379 -12.64 9.69 26.08
C TRP A 379 -14.17 9.89 25.95
N PRO A 380 -15.00 9.44 26.92
CA PRO A 380 -16.46 9.49 26.82
C PRO A 380 -17.06 10.88 26.60
N GLU A 381 -16.43 11.92 27.18
CA GLU A 381 -16.86 13.31 27.09
C GLU A 381 -16.50 13.98 25.74
N ALA A 382 -15.68 13.35 24.89
CA ALA A 382 -15.23 13.93 23.62
C ALA A 382 -16.39 14.35 22.70
N LEU A 383 -17.51 13.62 22.69
CA LEU A 383 -18.69 13.98 21.90
C LEU A 383 -19.37 15.26 22.43
N GLN A 384 -19.45 15.43 23.76
CA GLN A 384 -19.97 16.65 24.36
C GLN A 384 -19.05 17.84 24.08
N ARG A 385 -17.73 17.61 24.12
CA ARG A 385 -16.73 18.63 23.78
C ARG A 385 -16.82 19.06 22.31
N LEU A 386 -17.06 18.11 21.40
CA LEU A 386 -17.29 18.37 19.98
C LEU A 386 -18.59 19.16 19.74
N ALA A 387 -19.67 18.86 20.47
CA ALA A 387 -20.92 19.64 20.43
C ALA A 387 -20.73 21.09 20.93
N VAL A 388 -19.92 21.29 21.98
CA VAL A 388 -19.57 22.62 22.49
C VAL A 388 -18.75 23.41 21.46
N GLU A 389 -17.84 22.74 20.75
CA GLU A 389 -17.02 23.37 19.70
C GLU A 389 -17.85 23.74 18.45
N GLU A 390 -18.76 22.87 18.01
CA GLU A 390 -19.73 23.19 16.96
C GLU A 390 -20.57 24.42 17.34
N ALA A 391 -21.06 24.45 18.58
CA ALA A 391 -21.81 25.58 19.13
C ALA A 391 -20.95 26.84 19.38
N ARG A 392 -19.61 26.72 19.46
CA ARG A 392 -18.69 27.86 19.48
C ARG A 392 -18.56 28.42 18.07
N LEU A 393 -18.18 27.60 17.10
CA LEU A 393 -17.97 28.00 15.70
C LEU A 393 -19.23 28.65 15.12
N LYS A 394 -20.41 28.03 15.32
CA LYS A 394 -21.72 28.59 14.92
C LYS A 394 -22.05 29.97 15.50
N ARG A 395 -21.39 30.41 16.58
CA ARG A 395 -21.56 31.73 17.19
C ARG A 395 -20.42 32.70 16.85
N SER A 396 -19.19 32.22 16.74
CA SER A 396 -18.02 33.07 16.48
C SER A 396 -17.82 33.40 15.00
N ASP A 397 -18.09 32.45 14.12
CA ASP A 397 -18.09 32.67 12.67
C ASP A 397 -19.14 31.75 12.00
N PRO A 398 -20.40 32.19 11.91
CA PRO A 398 -21.48 31.41 11.29
C PRO A 398 -21.27 31.13 9.79
N LYS A 399 -20.26 31.73 9.14
CA LYS A 399 -19.99 31.63 7.70
C LYS A 399 -18.73 30.83 7.36
N SER A 400 -17.86 30.52 8.33
CA SER A 400 -16.69 29.66 8.10
C SER A 400 -17.12 28.26 7.61
N ALA A 401 -16.36 27.71 6.66
CA ALA A 401 -16.49 26.33 6.21
C ALA A 401 -16.32 25.31 7.36
N MET A 402 -15.69 25.71 8.47
CA MET A 402 -15.60 24.89 9.67
C MET A 402 -16.95 24.62 10.32
N VAL A 403 -17.99 25.45 10.11
CA VAL A 403 -19.34 25.20 10.65
C VAL A 403 -19.96 23.92 10.07
N PRO A 404 -20.16 23.77 8.74
CA PRO A 404 -20.65 22.51 8.18
C PRO A 404 -19.67 21.35 8.39
N PHE A 405 -18.36 21.58 8.27
CA PHE A 405 -17.35 20.54 8.53
C PHE A 405 -17.55 19.93 9.93
N THR A 406 -17.66 20.77 10.98
CA THR A 406 -17.87 20.32 12.36
C THR A 406 -19.22 19.63 12.54
N ALA A 407 -20.29 20.18 11.96
CA ALA A 407 -21.62 19.60 12.04
C ALA A 407 -21.66 18.17 11.48
N TYR A 408 -20.99 17.91 10.35
CA TYR A 408 -20.90 16.56 9.78
C TYR A 408 -20.06 15.61 10.64
N ARG A 409 -18.90 16.06 11.15
CA ARG A 409 -18.04 15.26 12.05
C ARG A 409 -18.75 14.90 13.36
N HIS A 410 -19.44 15.88 13.95
CA HIS A 410 -20.26 15.66 15.14
C HIS A 410 -21.38 14.65 14.86
N LEU A 411 -22.05 14.74 13.71
CA LEU A 411 -23.11 13.81 13.36
C LEU A 411 -22.61 12.37 13.17
N LEU A 412 -21.49 12.18 12.44
CA LEU A 412 -20.82 10.89 12.30
C LEU A 412 -20.41 10.30 13.67
N ALA A 413 -19.73 11.10 14.51
CA ALA A 413 -19.29 10.68 15.83
C ALA A 413 -20.49 10.32 16.76
N ARG A 414 -21.60 11.06 16.64
CA ARG A 414 -22.85 10.78 17.36
C ARG A 414 -23.49 9.47 16.88
N HIS A 415 -23.57 9.26 15.57
CA HIS A 415 -24.12 8.03 15.00
C HIS A 415 -23.30 6.80 15.42
N HIS A 416 -21.97 6.86 15.30
CA HIS A 416 -21.06 5.81 15.76
C HIS A 416 -21.30 5.43 17.23
N ARG A 417 -21.31 6.42 18.14
CA ARG A 417 -21.53 6.17 19.57
C ARG A 417 -22.93 5.64 19.88
N LEU A 418 -23.95 6.06 19.13
CA LEU A 418 -25.32 5.54 19.30
C LEU A 418 -25.47 4.11 18.77
N MET A 419 -24.84 3.78 17.64
CA MET A 419 -24.84 2.42 17.07
C MET A 419 -24.06 1.44 17.96
N ALA A 420 -22.90 1.84 18.48
CA ALA A 420 -22.10 1.02 19.41
C ALA A 420 -22.87 0.68 20.70
N ASN A 421 -23.76 1.56 21.15
CA ASN A 421 -24.59 1.36 22.33
C ASN A 421 -25.93 0.64 22.03
N ALA A 422 -26.29 0.46 20.76
CA ALA A 422 -27.56 -0.15 20.35
C ALA A 422 -27.40 -1.67 20.18
N THR A 423 -27.59 -2.42 21.27
CA THR A 423 -27.49 -3.89 21.29
C THR A 423 -28.70 -4.59 20.65
N GLU A 424 -29.88 -3.99 20.72
CA GLU A 424 -31.13 -4.56 20.18
C GLU A 424 -31.45 -4.02 18.77
N GLN A 425 -31.99 -4.88 17.90
CA GLN A 425 -32.34 -4.54 16.52
C GLN A 425 -33.35 -3.37 16.42
N ALA A 426 -34.28 -3.26 17.36
CA ALA A 426 -35.23 -2.15 17.42
C ALA A 426 -34.55 -0.81 17.78
N ALA A 427 -33.54 -0.85 18.66
CA ALA A 427 -32.73 0.32 18.99
C ALA A 427 -31.83 0.73 17.81
N GLN A 428 -31.20 -0.24 17.14
CA GLN A 428 -30.38 -0.01 15.94
C GLN A 428 -31.20 0.64 14.82
N LEU A 429 -32.41 0.13 14.54
CA LEU A 429 -33.33 0.71 13.56
C LEU A 429 -33.71 2.15 13.92
N LYS A 430 -33.95 2.45 15.20
CA LYS A 430 -34.26 3.82 15.66
C LYS A 430 -33.06 4.77 15.50
N VAL A 431 -31.83 4.30 15.78
CA VAL A 431 -30.61 5.09 15.56
C VAL A 431 -30.36 5.32 14.06
N GLN A 432 -30.62 4.33 13.22
CA GLN A 432 -30.54 4.45 11.75
C GLN A 432 -31.58 5.46 11.23
N GLN A 433 -32.85 5.38 11.66
CA GLN A 433 -33.90 6.33 11.29
C GLN A 433 -33.54 7.78 11.69
N GLN A 434 -33.02 7.98 12.90
CA GLN A 434 -32.58 9.30 13.36
C GLN A 434 -31.44 9.84 12.49
N TRP A 435 -30.42 9.02 12.20
CA TRP A 435 -29.28 9.38 11.35
C TRP A 435 -29.70 9.82 9.94
N LEU A 436 -30.67 9.14 9.30
CA LEU A 436 -31.17 9.56 7.99
C LEU A 436 -31.90 10.92 8.07
N ALA A 437 -32.74 11.13 9.08
CA ALA A 437 -33.40 12.42 9.29
C ALA A 437 -32.40 13.55 9.58
N ASP A 438 -31.34 13.26 10.34
CA ASP A 438 -30.27 14.21 10.62
C ASP A 438 -29.46 14.58 9.37
N LEU A 439 -29.20 13.60 8.48
CA LEU A 439 -28.53 13.83 7.19
C LEU A 439 -29.37 14.74 6.29
N GLU A 440 -30.68 14.54 6.21
CA GLU A 440 -31.57 15.45 5.46
C GLU A 440 -31.50 16.88 6.01
N VAL A 441 -31.50 17.06 7.33
CA VAL A 441 -31.32 18.36 7.99
C VAL A 441 -29.95 18.96 7.67
N PHE A 442 -28.87 18.16 7.67
CA PHE A 442 -27.53 18.62 7.29
C PHE A 442 -27.49 19.10 5.83
N ILE A 443 -27.98 18.30 4.88
CA ILE A 443 -28.01 18.59 3.43
C ILE A 443 -28.82 19.86 3.14
N ASN A 444 -29.93 20.07 3.85
CA ASN A 444 -30.79 21.25 3.66
C ASN A 444 -30.18 22.52 4.27
N ASN A 445 -29.46 22.41 5.40
CA ASN A 445 -28.78 23.55 6.02
C ASN A 445 -27.47 23.93 5.31
N TYR A 446 -26.78 22.95 4.71
CA TYR A 446 -25.42 23.11 4.16
C TYR A 446 -25.29 22.56 2.72
N PRO A 447 -26.14 23.00 1.76
CA PRO A 447 -26.18 22.42 0.41
C PRO A 447 -24.93 22.64 -0.45
N GLN A 448 -23.90 23.34 0.04
CA GLN A 448 -22.62 23.60 -0.65
C GLN A 448 -21.39 23.19 0.17
N ALA A 449 -21.57 22.40 1.24
CA ALA A 449 -20.47 21.86 2.02
C ALA A 449 -19.76 20.69 1.30
N GLU A 450 -18.46 20.53 1.57
CA GLU A 450 -17.60 19.47 1.04
C GLU A 450 -18.17 18.07 1.26
N ASP A 451 -18.84 17.85 2.40
CA ASP A 451 -19.39 16.56 2.81
C ASP A 451 -20.82 16.28 2.33
N THR A 452 -21.54 17.29 1.83
CA THR A 452 -22.93 17.13 1.37
C THR A 452 -23.12 16.07 0.26
N PRO A 453 -22.17 15.84 -0.66
CA PRO A 453 -22.19 14.70 -1.57
C PRO A 453 -22.22 13.34 -0.84
N GLU A 454 -21.39 13.15 0.19
CA GLU A 454 -21.36 11.91 0.99
C GLU A 454 -22.62 11.77 1.86
N ALA A 455 -23.14 12.88 2.40
CA ALA A 455 -24.42 12.88 3.12
C ALA A 455 -25.58 12.39 2.23
N ILE A 456 -25.65 12.86 0.97
CA ILE A 456 -26.67 12.38 0.01
C ILE A 456 -26.41 10.92 -0.40
N TRP A 457 -25.15 10.50 -0.50
CA TRP A 457 -24.77 9.11 -0.80
C TRP A 457 -25.27 8.14 0.28
N HIS A 458 -25.14 8.51 1.57
CA HIS A 458 -25.69 7.74 2.68
C HIS A 458 -27.23 7.64 2.64
N LEU A 459 -27.95 8.67 2.17
CA LEU A 459 -29.40 8.59 1.99
C LEU A 459 -29.78 7.66 0.83
N GLY A 460 -29.11 7.77 -0.33
CA GLY A 460 -29.37 6.91 -1.49
C GLY A 460 -29.13 5.43 -1.18
N THR A 461 -27.99 5.11 -0.58
CA THR A 461 -27.63 3.75 -0.18
C THR A 461 -28.57 3.17 0.88
N ALA A 462 -29.01 3.97 1.86
CA ALA A 462 -29.99 3.53 2.88
C ALA A 462 -31.43 3.38 2.34
N HIS A 463 -31.75 3.99 1.19
CA HIS A 463 -32.95 3.62 0.44
C HIS A 463 -32.75 2.32 -0.33
N GLU A 464 -31.60 2.11 -0.95
CA GLU A 464 -31.30 0.92 -1.75
C GLU A 464 -31.24 -0.37 -0.91
N PHE A 465 -30.49 -0.38 0.20
CA PHE A 465 -30.44 -1.51 1.14
C PHE A 465 -31.79 -1.81 1.80
N ALA A 466 -32.73 -0.85 1.80
CA ALA A 466 -34.11 -1.02 2.24
C ALA A 466 -35.06 -1.43 1.10
N ALA A 467 -34.54 -1.82 -0.07
CA ALA A 467 -35.27 -2.14 -1.30
C ALA A 467 -36.19 -1.01 -1.86
N ARG A 468 -36.03 0.24 -1.39
CA ARG A 468 -36.82 1.42 -1.79
C ARG A 468 -36.22 2.08 -3.03
N VAL A 469 -36.16 1.34 -4.14
CA VAL A 469 -35.44 1.67 -5.37
C VAL A 469 -35.73 3.08 -5.89
N ASP A 470 -36.98 3.52 -5.93
CA ASP A 470 -37.33 4.86 -6.45
C ASP A 470 -36.80 6.00 -5.55
N GLY A 471 -36.74 5.78 -4.24
CA GLY A 471 -36.10 6.71 -3.32
C GLY A 471 -34.57 6.73 -3.46
N ALA A 472 -33.95 5.58 -3.71
CA ALA A 472 -32.52 5.50 -4.02
C ALA A 472 -32.21 6.25 -5.32
N LYS A 473 -32.96 5.99 -6.40
CA LYS A 473 -32.88 6.72 -7.67
C LYS A 473 -33.10 8.22 -7.51
N THR A 474 -34.00 8.65 -6.62
CA THR A 474 -34.23 10.08 -6.32
C THR A 474 -32.98 10.74 -5.73
N TRP A 475 -32.40 10.14 -4.68
CA TRP A 475 -31.18 10.68 -4.04
C TRP A 475 -29.95 10.59 -4.96
N TYR A 476 -29.74 9.48 -5.65
CA TYR A 476 -28.65 9.38 -6.63
C TYR A 476 -28.81 10.34 -7.81
N THR A 477 -30.05 10.61 -8.27
CA THR A 477 -30.31 11.61 -9.32
C THR A 477 -29.98 13.02 -8.84
N LYS A 478 -30.31 13.37 -7.59
CA LYS A 478 -29.87 14.63 -6.96
C LYS A 478 -28.33 14.70 -6.94
N LEU A 479 -27.68 13.66 -6.45
CA LEU A 479 -26.24 13.56 -6.27
C LEU A 479 -25.45 13.66 -7.59
N ALA A 480 -25.79 12.83 -8.57
CA ALA A 480 -25.13 12.82 -9.88
C ALA A 480 -25.34 14.12 -10.67
N ARG A 481 -26.52 14.76 -10.56
CA ARG A 481 -26.80 16.05 -11.25
C ARG A 481 -26.15 17.25 -10.58
N GLN A 482 -26.13 17.31 -9.26
CA GLN A 482 -25.64 18.48 -8.51
C GLN A 482 -24.13 18.41 -8.19
N TYR A 483 -23.58 17.21 -8.01
CA TYR A 483 -22.19 17.00 -7.57
C TYR A 483 -21.46 15.94 -8.41
N GLY A 484 -21.85 15.72 -9.67
CA GLY A 484 -21.30 14.70 -10.59
C GLY A 484 -19.80 14.81 -10.94
N ARG A 485 -19.05 15.70 -10.29
CA ARG A 485 -17.57 15.79 -10.33
C ARG A 485 -16.90 15.31 -9.03
N THR A 486 -17.67 14.80 -8.08
CA THR A 486 -17.18 14.24 -6.80
C THR A 486 -17.23 12.70 -6.83
N PRO A 487 -16.45 11.99 -6.00
CA PRO A 487 -16.52 10.52 -5.92
C PRO A 487 -17.93 10.00 -5.59
N ALA A 488 -18.67 10.65 -4.69
CA ALA A 488 -20.09 10.37 -4.45
C ALA A 488 -20.97 10.59 -5.70
N GLY A 489 -20.74 11.66 -6.45
CA GLY A 489 -21.43 11.94 -7.72
C GLY A 489 -21.20 10.85 -8.78
N GLU A 490 -19.96 10.37 -8.92
CA GLU A 490 -19.60 9.27 -9.82
C GLU A 490 -20.22 7.94 -9.37
N ARG A 491 -20.10 7.59 -8.08
CA ARG A 491 -20.72 6.38 -7.51
C ARG A 491 -22.24 6.38 -7.67
N ALA A 492 -22.89 7.53 -7.50
CA ALA A 492 -24.33 7.71 -7.75
C ALA A 492 -24.71 7.55 -9.23
N ALA A 493 -23.91 8.09 -10.16
CA ALA A 493 -24.12 7.89 -11.59
C ALA A 493 -24.01 6.40 -11.99
N GLY A 494 -23.04 5.67 -11.42
CA GLY A 494 -22.92 4.23 -11.58
C GLY A 494 -24.07 3.44 -10.95
N ALA A 495 -24.53 3.83 -9.76
CA ALA A 495 -25.67 3.18 -9.10
C ALA A 495 -26.97 3.36 -9.90
N LEU A 496 -27.22 4.57 -10.45
CA LEU A 496 -28.30 4.78 -11.41
C LEU A 496 -28.17 3.88 -12.64
N LEU A 497 -26.97 3.81 -13.25
CA LEU A 497 -26.72 2.96 -14.40
C LEU A 497 -27.02 1.48 -14.09
N ARG A 498 -26.59 0.97 -12.94
CA ARG A 498 -26.89 -0.39 -12.45
C ARG A 498 -28.39 -0.60 -12.24
N LEU A 499 -29.06 0.27 -11.49
CA LEU A 499 -30.50 0.16 -11.19
C LEU A 499 -31.40 0.36 -12.43
N ASP A 500 -30.85 0.79 -13.56
CA ASP A 500 -31.51 0.86 -14.87
C ASP A 500 -30.97 -0.16 -15.89
N LEU A 501 -30.06 -1.07 -15.52
CA LEU A 501 -29.29 -1.88 -16.49
C LEU A 501 -30.04 -3.11 -17.04
N LYS A 502 -31.10 -3.55 -16.37
CA LYS A 502 -31.86 -4.75 -16.75
C LYS A 502 -32.39 -4.64 -18.19
N GLY A 503 -32.13 -5.65 -19.00
CA GLY A 503 -32.44 -5.69 -20.43
C GLY A 503 -31.47 -4.92 -21.34
N LYS A 504 -30.46 -4.24 -20.80
CA LYS A 504 -29.46 -3.45 -21.56
C LYS A 504 -28.09 -4.14 -21.59
N PRO A 505 -27.22 -3.84 -22.58
CA PRO A 505 -25.89 -4.44 -22.65
C PRO A 505 -24.96 -4.07 -21.49
N LEU A 506 -24.21 -5.06 -20.96
CA LEU A 506 -23.12 -4.81 -20.00
C LEU A 506 -21.75 -4.77 -20.69
N VAL A 507 -21.00 -3.68 -20.48
CA VAL A 507 -19.61 -3.53 -20.93
C VAL A 507 -18.70 -3.25 -19.72
N VAL A 508 -18.14 -4.32 -19.15
CA VAL A 508 -17.02 -4.28 -18.20
C VAL A 508 -15.74 -4.52 -18.99
N SER A 509 -14.69 -3.75 -18.72
CA SER A 509 -13.40 -3.83 -19.41
C SER A 509 -12.27 -3.44 -18.46
N GLY A 510 -11.23 -4.27 -18.36
CA GLY A 510 -10.09 -4.03 -17.46
C GLY A 510 -8.90 -4.92 -17.78
N LYS A 511 -7.89 -4.92 -16.90
CA LYS A 511 -6.72 -5.81 -16.99
C LYS A 511 -6.89 -7.06 -16.13
N ASN A 512 -6.56 -8.22 -16.69
CA ASN A 512 -6.37 -9.43 -15.89
C ASN A 512 -4.98 -9.43 -15.23
N LEU A 513 -4.72 -10.40 -14.35
CA LEU A 513 -3.43 -10.54 -13.63
C LEU A 513 -2.21 -10.75 -14.55
N GLY A 514 -2.41 -11.12 -15.82
CA GLY A 514 -1.38 -11.19 -16.85
C GLY A 514 -1.20 -9.90 -17.66
N ASN A 515 -1.83 -8.79 -17.25
CA ASN A 515 -1.90 -7.51 -17.97
C ASN A 515 -2.54 -7.59 -19.37
N THR A 516 -3.26 -8.66 -19.68
CA THR A 516 -4.11 -8.75 -20.89
C THR A 516 -5.43 -8.02 -20.63
N THR A 517 -5.89 -7.26 -21.62
CA THR A 517 -7.20 -6.60 -21.55
C THR A 517 -8.30 -7.63 -21.78
N VAL A 518 -9.24 -7.76 -20.84
CA VAL A 518 -10.43 -8.63 -20.97
C VAL A 518 -11.69 -7.78 -20.88
N ARG A 519 -12.73 -8.17 -21.62
CA ARG A 519 -14.00 -7.45 -21.75
C ARG A 519 -15.19 -8.40 -21.59
N SER A 520 -16.32 -7.92 -21.08
CA SER A 520 -17.55 -8.73 -21.02
C SER A 520 -18.18 -8.98 -22.40
N ASP A 521 -17.95 -8.12 -23.39
CA ASP A 521 -18.52 -8.29 -24.74
C ASP A 521 -17.86 -9.40 -25.57
N SER A 522 -16.64 -9.84 -25.22
CA SER A 522 -16.03 -11.05 -25.81
C SER A 522 -16.67 -12.37 -25.34
N TYR A 523 -17.65 -12.31 -24.43
CA TYR A 523 -18.43 -13.47 -23.97
C TYR A 523 -19.81 -13.58 -24.67
N ARG A 524 -20.10 -12.72 -25.66
CA ARG A 524 -21.31 -12.85 -26.51
C ARG A 524 -21.39 -14.26 -27.10
N GLY A 525 -22.60 -14.83 -27.11
CA GLY A 525 -22.85 -16.26 -27.37
C GLY A 525 -22.83 -17.15 -26.12
N LYS A 526 -22.40 -16.66 -24.96
CA LYS A 526 -22.40 -17.37 -23.68
C LYS A 526 -23.20 -16.61 -22.62
N VAL A 527 -23.75 -17.33 -21.65
CA VAL A 527 -24.35 -16.72 -20.44
C VAL A 527 -23.19 -16.35 -19.52
N LEU A 528 -23.08 -15.08 -19.15
CA LEU A 528 -21.96 -14.57 -18.36
C LEU A 528 -22.41 -14.13 -16.97
N LEU A 529 -21.71 -14.58 -15.94
CA LEU A 529 -21.76 -13.96 -14.61
C LEU A 529 -20.55 -13.02 -14.45
N VAL A 530 -20.79 -11.74 -14.18
CA VAL A 530 -19.74 -10.84 -13.69
C VAL A 530 -19.85 -10.78 -12.17
N VAL A 531 -18.81 -11.22 -11.46
CA VAL A 531 -18.76 -11.26 -10.00
C VAL A 531 -17.71 -10.29 -9.46
N TYR A 532 -18.16 -9.28 -8.72
CA TYR A 532 -17.30 -8.37 -7.97
C TYR A 532 -16.95 -9.00 -6.61
N TRP A 533 -15.67 -9.08 -6.28
CA TRP A 533 -15.17 -9.75 -5.07
C TRP A 533 -13.82 -9.19 -4.59
N ALA A 534 -13.34 -9.62 -3.42
CA ALA A 534 -11.99 -9.33 -2.92
C ALA A 534 -11.47 -10.46 -2.00
N THR A 535 -10.15 -10.58 -1.79
CA THR A 535 -9.57 -11.67 -0.99
C THR A 535 -9.93 -11.59 0.49
N TRP A 536 -10.13 -10.38 1.01
CA TRP A 536 -10.60 -10.10 2.38
C TRP A 536 -12.13 -10.22 2.56
N CYS A 537 -12.89 -10.40 1.47
CA CYS A 537 -14.34 -10.54 1.54
C CYS A 537 -14.73 -11.95 2.02
N LYS A 538 -15.04 -12.09 3.32
CA LYS A 538 -15.46 -13.37 3.91
C LYS A 538 -16.67 -13.99 3.17
N PRO A 539 -17.79 -13.29 2.91
CA PRO A 539 -18.92 -13.89 2.19
C PRO A 539 -18.57 -14.35 0.77
N CYS A 540 -17.69 -13.62 0.07
CA CYS A 540 -17.20 -14.02 -1.25
C CYS A 540 -16.45 -15.36 -1.20
N THR A 541 -15.73 -15.63 -0.11
CA THR A 541 -15.02 -16.89 0.12
C THR A 541 -15.97 -18.02 0.52
N GLU A 542 -17.02 -17.71 1.29
CA GLU A 542 -18.05 -18.69 1.71
C GLU A 542 -18.95 -19.13 0.55
N GLU A 543 -19.29 -18.25 -0.40
CA GLU A 543 -20.06 -18.61 -1.60
C GLU A 543 -19.23 -19.28 -2.72
N LEU A 544 -17.90 -19.09 -2.72
CA LEU A 544 -17.01 -19.52 -3.81
C LEU A 544 -17.14 -21.01 -4.20
N PRO A 545 -17.18 -21.98 -3.26
CA PRO A 545 -17.35 -23.40 -3.62
C PRO A 545 -18.67 -23.69 -4.35
N GLY A 546 -19.74 -22.96 -4.01
CA GLY A 546 -21.04 -23.08 -4.67
C GLY A 546 -21.04 -22.50 -6.09
N LEU A 547 -20.35 -21.38 -6.29
CA LEU A 547 -20.14 -20.80 -7.62
C LEU A 547 -19.25 -21.71 -8.49
N GLN A 548 -18.22 -22.33 -7.90
CA GLN A 548 -17.38 -23.31 -8.60
C GLN A 548 -18.18 -24.55 -9.02
N ALA A 549 -19.10 -25.05 -8.19
CA ALA A 549 -19.97 -26.16 -8.55
C ALA A 549 -20.88 -25.81 -9.75
N LEU A 550 -21.52 -24.63 -9.73
CA LEU A 550 -22.34 -24.15 -10.86
C LEU A 550 -21.52 -23.97 -12.15
N TYR A 551 -20.31 -23.40 -12.05
CA TYR A 551 -19.43 -23.25 -13.21
C TYR A 551 -18.97 -24.60 -13.76
N ALA A 552 -18.54 -25.53 -12.90
CA ALA A 552 -18.15 -26.89 -13.32
C ALA A 552 -19.30 -27.65 -14.01
N GLN A 553 -20.54 -27.48 -13.53
CA GLN A 553 -21.74 -28.08 -14.11
C GLN A 553 -22.09 -27.46 -15.47
N TYR A 554 -22.22 -26.14 -15.54
CA TYR A 554 -22.87 -25.45 -16.68
C TYR A 554 -21.92 -24.89 -17.74
N ARG A 555 -20.60 -24.90 -17.52
CA ARG A 555 -19.62 -24.36 -18.49
C ARG A 555 -19.72 -25.01 -19.87
N ALA A 556 -19.99 -26.32 -19.93
CA ALA A 556 -20.18 -27.05 -21.18
C ALA A 556 -21.46 -26.61 -21.94
N GLU A 557 -22.48 -26.12 -21.23
CA GLU A 557 -23.71 -25.54 -21.81
C GLU A 557 -23.54 -24.06 -22.23
N GLY A 558 -22.33 -23.51 -22.12
CA GLY A 558 -22.02 -22.13 -22.48
C GLY A 558 -22.31 -21.12 -21.37
N PHE A 559 -22.09 -21.50 -20.11
CA PHE A 559 -21.95 -20.58 -18.97
C PHE A 559 -20.49 -20.17 -18.76
N GLU A 560 -20.23 -18.90 -18.41
CA GLU A 560 -18.92 -18.39 -18.05
C GLU A 560 -18.99 -17.44 -16.86
N VAL A 561 -17.85 -17.25 -16.21
CA VAL A 561 -17.67 -16.28 -15.12
C VAL A 561 -16.55 -15.30 -15.49
N LEU A 562 -16.71 -14.04 -15.12
CA LEU A 562 -15.68 -13.00 -15.14
C LEU A 562 -15.59 -12.39 -13.75
N GLY A 563 -14.49 -12.68 -13.04
CA GLY A 563 -14.20 -12.07 -11.76
C GLY A 563 -13.74 -10.62 -11.94
N VAL A 564 -14.22 -9.72 -11.08
CA VAL A 564 -13.70 -8.36 -10.91
C VAL A 564 -13.20 -8.26 -9.47
N ASN A 565 -11.91 -8.47 -9.30
CA ASN A 565 -11.25 -8.38 -8.00
C ASN A 565 -10.98 -6.91 -7.63
N LEU A 566 -11.36 -6.53 -6.41
CA LEU A 566 -11.27 -5.18 -5.86
C LEU A 566 -10.32 -5.07 -4.65
N ASP A 567 -9.31 -5.92 -4.54
CA ASP A 567 -8.27 -5.70 -3.53
C ASP A 567 -7.51 -4.38 -3.78
N LEU A 568 -6.95 -3.77 -2.73
CA LEU A 568 -6.16 -2.54 -2.88
C LEU A 568 -4.82 -2.79 -3.60
N ASP A 569 -4.33 -4.03 -3.54
CA ASP A 569 -3.10 -4.51 -4.18
C ASP A 569 -3.41 -5.84 -4.90
N SER A 570 -2.71 -6.12 -5.99
CA SER A 570 -2.84 -7.36 -6.75
C SER A 570 -2.11 -8.55 -6.13
N LYS A 571 -1.11 -8.31 -5.25
CA LYS A 571 -0.25 -9.34 -4.64
C LYS A 571 -0.99 -10.54 -4.00
N PRO A 572 -2.08 -10.39 -3.21
CA PRO A 572 -2.76 -11.55 -2.62
C PRO A 572 -3.58 -12.36 -3.65
N VAL A 573 -3.94 -11.77 -4.79
CA VAL A 573 -4.95 -12.32 -5.69
C VAL A 573 -4.48 -13.60 -6.42
N PRO A 574 -3.25 -13.70 -6.97
CA PRO A 574 -2.73 -14.95 -7.54
C PRO A 574 -2.67 -16.09 -6.52
N ALA A 575 -2.25 -15.81 -5.29
CA ALA A 575 -2.17 -16.80 -4.22
C ALA A 575 -3.56 -17.32 -3.83
N TYR A 576 -4.53 -16.42 -3.66
CA TYR A 576 -5.92 -16.77 -3.39
C TYR A 576 -6.55 -17.60 -4.53
N ILE A 577 -6.33 -17.20 -5.80
CA ILE A 577 -6.83 -17.92 -6.99
C ILE A 577 -6.23 -19.34 -7.06
N SER A 578 -4.93 -19.49 -6.79
CA SER A 578 -4.25 -20.78 -6.78
C SER A 578 -4.78 -21.69 -5.67
N ALA A 579 -4.80 -21.20 -4.42
CA ALA A 579 -5.25 -21.95 -3.25
C ALA A 579 -6.71 -22.42 -3.38
N ASN A 580 -7.60 -21.54 -3.86
CA ASN A 580 -9.01 -21.86 -4.05
C ASN A 580 -9.33 -22.49 -5.42
N ARG A 581 -8.34 -22.70 -6.31
CA ARG A 581 -8.51 -23.29 -7.66
C ARG A 581 -9.54 -22.54 -8.52
N VAL A 582 -9.46 -21.20 -8.54
CA VAL A 582 -10.31 -20.35 -9.39
C VAL A 582 -9.86 -20.47 -10.85
N THR A 583 -10.73 -20.95 -11.74
CA THR A 583 -10.41 -21.32 -13.14
C THR A 583 -11.04 -20.41 -14.19
N TRP A 584 -11.75 -19.36 -13.78
CA TRP A 584 -12.30 -18.32 -14.67
C TRP A 584 -11.40 -17.09 -14.75
N ALA A 585 -11.59 -16.29 -15.80
CA ALA A 585 -10.84 -15.04 -15.96
C ALA A 585 -11.15 -14.07 -14.81
N THR A 586 -10.11 -13.44 -14.27
CA THR A 586 -10.23 -12.41 -13.22
C THR A 586 -9.54 -11.13 -13.67
N LEU A 587 -10.31 -10.06 -13.74
CA LEU A 587 -9.81 -8.67 -13.72
C LEU A 587 -9.37 -8.30 -12.31
N HIS A 588 -8.36 -7.44 -12.19
CA HIS A 588 -8.06 -6.74 -10.94
C HIS A 588 -8.10 -5.23 -11.19
N GLU A 589 -8.89 -4.51 -10.40
CA GLU A 589 -9.02 -3.06 -10.47
C GLU A 589 -8.75 -2.48 -9.07
N PRO A 590 -7.58 -1.87 -8.81
CA PRO A 590 -7.20 -1.42 -7.48
C PRO A 590 -8.06 -0.25 -7.00
N GLY A 591 -8.15 -0.10 -5.67
CA GLY A 591 -8.89 0.99 -5.01
C GLY A 591 -10.22 0.58 -4.38
N GLY A 592 -10.53 -0.71 -4.26
CA GLY A 592 -11.71 -1.16 -3.50
C GLY A 592 -13.04 -0.78 -4.15
N LEU A 593 -14.02 -0.40 -3.32
CA LEU A 593 -15.33 0.10 -3.78
C LEU A 593 -15.23 1.48 -4.48
N ASP A 594 -14.13 2.20 -4.29
CA ASP A 594 -13.82 3.44 -5.00
C ASP A 594 -12.94 3.21 -6.25
N SER A 595 -12.66 1.95 -6.62
CA SER A 595 -12.05 1.61 -7.91
C SER A 595 -12.95 2.02 -9.09
N ARG A 596 -12.37 2.19 -10.28
CA ARG A 596 -13.09 2.59 -11.49
C ARG A 596 -14.22 1.62 -11.87
N LEU A 597 -14.00 0.31 -11.76
CA LEU A 597 -15.02 -0.70 -12.11
C LEU A 597 -16.12 -0.84 -11.05
N ALA A 598 -15.83 -0.52 -9.79
CA ALA A 598 -16.85 -0.41 -8.75
C ALA A 598 -17.68 0.87 -8.91
N ARG A 599 -17.02 2.01 -9.14
CA ARG A 599 -17.67 3.30 -9.50
C ARG A 599 -18.56 3.17 -10.73
N GLN A 600 -18.13 2.46 -11.77
CA GLN A 600 -18.90 2.29 -13.02
C GLN A 600 -20.33 1.76 -12.80
N LEU A 601 -20.55 0.91 -11.79
CA LEU A 601 -21.87 0.34 -11.45
C LEU A 601 -22.38 0.75 -10.05
N GLY A 602 -21.71 1.68 -9.37
CA GLY A 602 -22.03 2.05 -7.99
C GLY A 602 -22.16 0.83 -7.07
N ILE A 603 -21.14 -0.03 -7.06
CA ILE A 603 -21.12 -1.26 -6.25
C ILE A 603 -21.06 -0.88 -4.77
N LEU A 604 -22.03 -1.33 -3.97
CA LEU A 604 -22.15 -0.98 -2.55
C LEU A 604 -21.52 -1.99 -1.60
N SER A 605 -21.44 -3.25 -2.01
CA SER A 605 -21.07 -4.38 -1.16
C SER A 605 -20.46 -5.52 -1.99
N LEU A 606 -19.78 -6.46 -1.31
CA LEU A 606 -19.19 -7.64 -1.92
C LEU A 606 -19.69 -8.92 -1.22
N PRO A 607 -19.98 -10.00 -1.96
CA PRO A 607 -19.99 -10.07 -3.42
C PRO A 607 -21.15 -9.28 -4.04
N THR A 608 -20.96 -8.80 -5.27
CA THR A 608 -22.07 -8.35 -6.14
C THR A 608 -21.99 -9.15 -7.44
N MET A 609 -23.08 -9.81 -7.84
CA MET A 609 -23.10 -10.68 -9.03
C MET A 609 -24.13 -10.21 -10.07
N VAL A 610 -23.64 -9.88 -11.27
CA VAL A 610 -24.45 -9.42 -12.41
C VAL A 610 -24.54 -10.55 -13.43
N LEU A 611 -25.76 -11.06 -13.70
CA LEU A 611 -26.02 -12.12 -14.66
C LEU A 611 -26.42 -11.54 -16.02
N VAL A 612 -25.84 -12.08 -17.10
CA VAL A 612 -25.92 -11.54 -18.47
C VAL A 612 -26.29 -12.65 -19.47
N ASP A 613 -27.21 -12.36 -20.39
CA ASP A 613 -27.67 -13.30 -21.43
C ASP A 613 -26.65 -13.52 -22.56
N ARG A 614 -26.91 -14.50 -23.45
CA ARG A 614 -26.06 -14.79 -24.63
C ARG A 614 -25.97 -13.61 -25.62
N ARG A 615 -26.84 -12.60 -25.52
CA ARG A 615 -26.83 -11.37 -26.34
C ARG A 615 -26.05 -10.23 -25.65
N GLY A 616 -25.51 -10.44 -24.46
CA GLY A 616 -24.75 -9.47 -23.67
C GLY A 616 -25.61 -8.55 -22.81
N ASN A 617 -26.91 -8.81 -22.65
CA ASN A 617 -27.85 -7.98 -21.88
C ASN A 617 -28.00 -8.47 -20.43
N VAL A 618 -28.15 -7.55 -19.48
CA VAL A 618 -28.29 -7.90 -18.05
C VAL A 618 -29.67 -8.49 -17.74
N ILE A 619 -29.68 -9.63 -17.07
CA ILE A 619 -30.86 -10.32 -16.54
C ILE A 619 -31.17 -9.82 -15.12
N SER A 620 -30.13 -9.71 -14.27
CA SER A 620 -30.16 -9.09 -12.94
C SER A 620 -28.79 -8.52 -12.57
N THR A 621 -28.78 -7.47 -11.75
CA THR A 621 -27.59 -6.81 -11.20
C THR A 621 -27.22 -7.28 -9.79
N GLU A 622 -28.17 -7.90 -9.11
CA GLU A 622 -28.03 -8.47 -7.78
C GLU A 622 -28.56 -9.91 -7.85
N MET A 623 -27.66 -10.88 -7.98
CA MET A 623 -27.95 -12.30 -7.87
C MET A 623 -27.24 -12.86 -6.65
N THR A 624 -27.97 -13.59 -5.81
CA THR A 624 -27.37 -14.47 -4.80
C THR A 624 -26.99 -15.81 -5.42
N LEU A 625 -26.16 -16.59 -4.73
CA LEU A 625 -25.89 -17.98 -5.09
C LEU A 625 -27.16 -18.85 -5.14
N ALA A 626 -28.24 -18.49 -4.43
CA ALA A 626 -29.52 -19.19 -4.47
C ALA A 626 -30.32 -18.88 -5.74
N ASP A 627 -30.30 -17.62 -6.18
CA ASP A 627 -30.93 -17.22 -7.44
C ASP A 627 -30.24 -17.87 -8.64
N LEU A 628 -28.90 -17.90 -8.64
CA LEU A 628 -28.13 -18.52 -9.72
C LEU A 628 -28.45 -20.01 -9.91
N LYS A 629 -28.63 -20.76 -8.82
CA LYS A 629 -29.09 -22.17 -8.88
C LYS A 629 -30.47 -22.33 -9.53
N THR A 630 -31.30 -21.30 -9.46
CA THR A 630 -32.71 -21.31 -9.91
C THR A 630 -32.87 -20.75 -11.33
N GLU A 631 -32.16 -19.68 -11.68
CA GLU A 631 -32.29 -18.98 -12.96
C GLU A 631 -31.34 -19.49 -14.04
N LEU A 632 -30.10 -19.86 -13.72
CA LEU A 632 -29.11 -20.30 -14.72
C LEU A 632 -29.62 -21.46 -15.60
N PRO A 633 -30.30 -22.52 -15.06
CA PRO A 633 -30.83 -23.60 -15.89
C PRO A 633 -31.98 -23.16 -16.81
N LYS A 634 -32.72 -22.10 -16.45
CA LYS A 634 -33.78 -21.52 -17.29
C LYS A 634 -33.17 -20.75 -18.45
N VAL A 635 -32.22 -19.86 -18.14
CA VAL A 635 -31.54 -18.99 -19.13
C VAL A 635 -30.82 -19.82 -20.19
N LEU A 636 -30.08 -20.87 -19.78
CA LEU A 636 -29.36 -21.76 -20.70
C LEU A 636 -30.30 -22.52 -21.66
N LYS A 637 -31.45 -23.00 -21.15
CA LYS A 637 -32.47 -23.71 -21.94
C LYS A 637 -33.19 -22.78 -22.92
N THR A 638 -33.71 -21.64 -22.46
CA THR A 638 -34.39 -20.64 -23.31
C THR A 638 -33.47 -20.16 -24.44
N ALA A 639 -32.17 -20.01 -24.15
CA ALA A 639 -31.19 -19.59 -25.14
C ALA A 639 -30.75 -20.71 -26.11
N ALA A 640 -31.12 -21.98 -25.89
CA ALA A 640 -30.92 -23.07 -26.86
C ALA A 640 -32.04 -23.11 -27.91
N SER A 641 -33.29 -22.84 -27.51
CA SER A 641 -34.46 -22.83 -28.40
C SER A 641 -34.47 -21.69 -29.43
N ALA A 642 -33.57 -20.71 -29.32
CA ALA A 642 -33.49 -19.52 -30.18
C ALA A 642 -32.32 -19.56 -31.20
N VAL A 643 -31.78 -20.76 -31.47
CA VAL A 643 -30.60 -20.98 -32.34
C VAL A 643 -30.85 -22.04 -33.43
N THR A 644 -32.01 -22.71 -33.42
CA THR A 644 -32.49 -23.52 -34.55
C THR A 644 -32.89 -22.59 -35.72
N PRO A 645 -32.64 -22.94 -37.00
CA PRO A 645 -32.93 -22.05 -38.14
C PRO A 645 -34.41 -21.76 -38.40
#